data_AF-A0A1X7UGA9-F1
#
_entry.id   AF-A0A1X7UGA9-F1
#
_cell.length_a   1.000
_cell.length_b   1.000
_cell.length_c   1.000
_cell.angle_alpha   90.00
_cell.angle_beta   90.00
_cell.angle_gamma   90.00
#
_symmetry.space_group_name_H-M   'P 1'
#
loop_
_entity.id
_entity.type
_entity.pdbx_description
1 polymer ?
#
loop_
_entity_poly.entity_id
_entity_poly.type
_entity_poly.pdbx_seq_one_letter_code
_entity_poly.pdbx_strand_id
1 'polypeptide(L)'
;MFFKGILGAVNSTNIAISNTSCYSMILINAVVQLENIIASASYKVVAVILIKGIGNHSNLSNITVKCDGCYALAVIGRHDTHSCHVNIRDVTATGGKIKIENVHNHLSVSNVKATVYQNRCNYTVFSVLNCSSYMSITNVAVNGGRVAIVINGSHFVFKNFTINIEATLILTQETFHCYLLFIDGSNNSHHVDIAGIRVRGDGTISVSEINSSLNIDDIYTNVGLNVGFNGNNISIGNSYVVGIIRLLKNGDNITLRNITVGYSKDKTIGLSRDDDYLWNASALSVRGCGSYVSVSNVTIFNGIMVLFRNKNNISLQDVTVYIKSSFSKTNAKKFLDPDFDIQPIGLMVEQNHKQIIIKNIKIWNGSMTVAGNDNDLSVSDVYLNSYHLFNGVIVVSNKDNIMLSDIIIDGLAEIIITLNGNYLSVKNRLQAFQFTMVENGNNISVINVTATSNTSLTFQSNGGNITLNNVTIKRVSKGCGLSFFYNKGFYTSSSITLINVTVSECGCGIYAYGQSLLNFTSHPSSFINNTSINNGAGMQIGGGIILSSSVDVYFINNTAHGVGGAIYVDVNILKIESLVEFCTFQNFTPIFVNNTAVVAGNDVYNGKIWKCKHRYLFESVPDGSKTSPFIEAINCSSSISLEGFPTPLSSHVTSTPIGVCLCTDNGTTDCYTRSIHEHLNKLRLADCKCLNIH
;
A
#
# COMPACT_ATOMS: atom_id res chain seq x y z
N MET A 1 -41.56 37.86 -36.88
CA MET A 1 -42.42 38.68 -35.99
C MET A 1 -41.56 39.11 -34.81
N PHE A 2 -41.24 40.40 -34.67
CA PHE A 2 -40.43 40.89 -33.55
C PHE A 2 -41.37 41.23 -32.38
N PHE A 3 -41.57 40.30 -31.45
CA PHE A 3 -42.07 40.66 -30.13
C PHE A 3 -40.92 41.35 -29.38
N LYS A 4 -41.01 42.68 -29.24
CA LYS A 4 -40.05 43.50 -28.50
C LYS A 4 -40.82 44.41 -27.56
N GLY A 5 -40.78 44.06 -26.27
CA GLY A 5 -41.41 44.83 -25.19
C GLY A 5 -42.81 44.32 -24.83
N ILE A 6 -42.87 43.41 -23.85
CA ILE A 6 -44.08 43.14 -23.08
C ILE A 6 -43.66 43.14 -21.61
N LEU A 7 -44.09 44.16 -20.87
CA LEU A 7 -44.10 44.17 -19.41
C LEU A 7 -45.40 43.48 -18.97
N GLY A 8 -45.32 42.21 -18.54
CA GLY A 8 -46.51 41.45 -18.14
C GLY A 8 -46.31 39.93 -18.16
N ALA A 9 -47.40 39.21 -17.89
CA ALA A 9 -47.44 37.76 -18.09
C ALA A 9 -47.62 37.45 -19.59
N VAL A 10 -46.76 36.59 -20.13
CA VAL A 10 -46.86 36.09 -21.50
C VAL A 10 -47.27 34.63 -21.43
N ASN A 11 -48.49 34.34 -21.87
CA ASN A 11 -49.00 32.99 -22.02
C ASN A 11 -49.23 32.72 -23.50
N SER A 12 -48.47 31.78 -24.08
CA SER A 12 -48.64 31.40 -25.48
C SER A 12 -48.34 29.93 -25.73
N THR A 13 -49.27 29.32 -26.46
CA THR A 13 -49.25 27.92 -26.86
C THR A 13 -49.15 27.82 -28.38
N ASN A 14 -48.43 26.81 -28.89
CA ASN A 14 -48.36 26.46 -30.31
C ASN A 14 -47.79 27.56 -31.24
N ILE A 15 -46.62 28.12 -30.93
CA ILE A 15 -45.94 29.10 -31.81
C ILE A 15 -44.94 28.40 -32.75
N ALA A 16 -45.11 28.61 -34.05
CA ALA A 16 -44.10 28.30 -35.07
C ALA A 16 -43.37 29.58 -35.54
N ILE A 17 -42.03 29.58 -35.58
CA ILE A 17 -41.20 30.69 -36.11
C ILE A 17 -40.18 30.16 -37.12
N SER A 18 -40.06 30.80 -38.27
CA SER A 18 -39.11 30.42 -39.32
C SER A 18 -38.37 31.62 -39.90
N ASN A 19 -37.12 31.40 -40.31
CA ASN A 19 -36.32 32.29 -41.17
C ASN A 19 -36.15 33.75 -40.69
N THR A 20 -35.86 33.95 -39.41
CA THR A 20 -35.52 35.28 -38.85
C THR A 20 -34.01 35.58 -38.88
N SER A 21 -33.61 36.82 -39.16
CA SER A 21 -32.21 37.23 -39.39
C SER A 21 -31.44 37.80 -38.19
N CYS A 22 -32.11 38.24 -37.11
CA CYS A 22 -31.44 38.86 -35.95
C CYS A 22 -31.81 38.24 -34.60
N TYR A 23 -33.12 38.12 -34.32
CA TYR A 23 -33.71 37.46 -33.14
C TYR A 23 -35.10 36.94 -33.53
N SER A 24 -35.56 35.85 -32.90
CA SER A 24 -36.89 35.28 -33.18
C SER A 24 -37.93 35.65 -32.13
N MET A 25 -37.56 35.67 -30.85
CA MET A 25 -38.39 36.07 -29.72
C MET A 25 -37.52 36.69 -28.61
N ILE A 26 -37.87 37.90 -28.14
CA ILE A 26 -37.23 38.54 -26.98
C ILE A 26 -38.29 38.91 -25.94
N LEU A 27 -38.25 38.28 -24.78
CA LEU A 27 -39.09 38.61 -23.62
C LEU A 27 -38.24 39.31 -22.55
N ILE A 28 -38.76 40.36 -21.94
CA ILE A 28 -38.03 41.17 -20.94
C ILE A 28 -38.93 41.40 -19.72
N ASN A 29 -38.48 41.06 -18.52
CA ASN A 29 -39.19 41.25 -17.25
C ASN A 29 -40.60 40.65 -17.24
N ALA A 30 -40.73 39.39 -17.69
CA ALA A 30 -42.01 38.72 -17.92
C ALA A 30 -42.12 37.40 -17.13
N VAL A 31 -43.32 37.10 -16.62
CA VAL A 31 -43.69 35.73 -16.23
C VAL A 31 -44.07 35.00 -17.50
N VAL A 32 -43.45 33.84 -17.77
CA VAL A 32 -43.49 33.19 -19.08
C VAL A 32 -44.13 31.82 -18.97
N GLN A 33 -45.20 31.59 -19.74
CA GLN A 33 -45.81 30.29 -19.99
C GLN A 33 -45.67 30.03 -21.51
N LEU A 34 -44.71 29.19 -21.88
CA LEU A 34 -44.46 28.78 -23.27
C LEU A 34 -44.68 27.27 -23.41
N GLU A 35 -45.52 26.88 -24.36
CA GLU A 35 -45.78 25.48 -24.67
C GLU A 35 -45.85 25.25 -26.19
N ASN A 36 -45.27 24.14 -26.65
CA ASN A 36 -45.27 23.70 -28.06
C ASN A 36 -44.66 24.75 -29.01
N ILE A 37 -43.43 25.19 -28.72
CA ILE A 37 -42.72 26.20 -29.52
C ILE A 37 -41.80 25.51 -30.52
N ILE A 38 -41.92 25.81 -31.80
CA ILE A 38 -41.02 25.32 -32.86
C ILE A 38 -40.39 26.52 -33.56
N ALA A 39 -39.07 26.68 -33.46
CA ALA A 39 -38.37 27.83 -34.05
C ALA A 39 -37.16 27.41 -34.91
N SER A 40 -36.95 28.11 -36.04
CA SER A 40 -35.78 27.94 -36.88
C SER A 40 -35.14 29.26 -37.34
N ALA A 41 -33.80 29.31 -37.33
CA ALA A 41 -33.01 30.50 -37.65
C ALA A 41 -31.72 30.16 -38.42
N SER A 42 -31.21 31.13 -39.18
CA SER A 42 -29.99 31.01 -39.99
C SER A 42 -28.74 31.60 -39.29
N TYR A 43 -27.58 31.44 -39.93
CA TYR A 43 -26.20 31.55 -39.40
C TYR A 43 -25.76 32.93 -38.83
N LYS A 44 -26.67 33.85 -38.48
CA LYS A 44 -26.32 35.22 -37.98
C LYS A 44 -27.14 35.69 -36.78
N VAL A 45 -28.00 34.85 -36.23
CA VAL A 45 -28.85 35.19 -35.07
C VAL A 45 -28.07 35.06 -33.77
N VAL A 46 -28.18 36.04 -32.86
CA VAL A 46 -27.55 35.97 -31.53
C VAL A 46 -28.29 34.97 -30.64
N ALA A 47 -29.61 35.11 -30.56
CA ALA A 47 -30.48 34.16 -29.87
C ALA A 47 -31.83 33.99 -30.58
N VAL A 48 -32.35 32.75 -30.65
CA VAL A 48 -33.69 32.46 -31.17
C VAL A 48 -34.73 32.84 -30.13
N ILE A 49 -34.67 32.24 -28.94
CA ILE A 49 -35.49 32.62 -27.79
C ILE A 49 -34.58 33.23 -26.72
N LEU A 50 -34.78 34.51 -26.40
CA LEU A 50 -34.11 35.21 -25.30
C LEU A 50 -35.16 35.70 -24.30
N ILE A 51 -35.05 35.27 -23.05
CA ILE A 51 -35.84 35.75 -21.92
C ILE A 51 -34.87 36.43 -20.95
N LYS A 52 -35.01 37.74 -20.72
CA LYS A 52 -34.17 38.51 -19.79
C LYS A 52 -35.01 39.04 -18.63
N GLY A 53 -34.69 38.63 -17.41
CA GLY A 53 -35.53 38.90 -16.25
C GLY A 53 -36.76 38.00 -16.21
N ILE A 54 -36.59 36.67 -16.31
CA ILE A 54 -37.70 35.72 -16.16
C ILE A 54 -38.35 35.87 -14.77
N GLY A 55 -39.68 35.94 -14.73
CA GLY A 55 -40.46 36.12 -13.51
C GLY A 55 -40.80 34.81 -12.79
N ASN A 56 -41.30 34.94 -11.56
CA ASN A 56 -41.72 33.80 -10.74
C ASN A 56 -42.86 32.99 -11.38
N HIS A 57 -42.92 31.69 -11.07
CA HIS A 57 -43.86 30.72 -11.61
C HIS A 57 -43.88 30.66 -13.16
N SER A 58 -42.71 30.75 -13.79
CA SER A 58 -42.57 30.59 -15.24
C SER A 58 -42.38 29.12 -15.62
N ASN A 59 -42.99 28.71 -16.72
CA ASN A 59 -42.95 27.35 -17.26
C ASN A 59 -42.66 27.39 -18.76
N LEU A 60 -41.60 26.70 -19.18
CA LEU A 60 -41.20 26.52 -20.57
C LEU A 60 -41.28 25.03 -20.87
N SER A 61 -42.08 24.63 -21.86
CA SER A 61 -42.29 23.22 -22.17
C SER A 61 -42.43 22.93 -23.67
N ASN A 62 -41.97 21.76 -24.09
CA ASN A 62 -42.00 21.29 -25.47
C ASN A 62 -41.47 22.35 -26.47
N ILE A 63 -40.19 22.72 -26.31
CA ILE A 63 -39.53 23.76 -27.11
C ILE A 63 -38.50 23.11 -28.04
N THR A 64 -38.74 23.17 -29.34
CA THR A 64 -37.80 22.70 -30.37
C THR A 64 -37.21 23.87 -31.14
N VAL A 65 -35.89 24.00 -31.12
CA VAL A 65 -35.15 25.07 -31.82
C VAL A 65 -34.07 24.48 -32.72
N LYS A 66 -34.05 24.92 -33.98
CA LYS A 66 -32.97 24.63 -34.94
C LYS A 66 -32.28 25.93 -35.37
N CYS A 67 -31.01 26.09 -35.04
CA CYS A 67 -30.17 27.15 -35.60
C CYS A 67 -28.77 26.62 -35.88
N ASP A 68 -27.84 27.47 -36.29
CA ASP A 68 -26.44 27.10 -36.44
C ASP A 68 -25.57 28.19 -35.81
N GLY A 69 -24.78 27.81 -34.81
CA GLY A 69 -23.89 28.70 -34.05
C GLY A 69 -24.55 29.65 -33.04
N CYS A 70 -25.88 29.68 -32.92
CA CYS A 70 -26.63 30.64 -32.10
C CYS A 70 -26.91 30.16 -30.66
N TYR A 71 -27.43 31.04 -29.79
CA TYR A 71 -28.18 30.60 -28.60
C TYR A 71 -29.60 30.19 -28.99
N ALA A 72 -29.89 28.89 -28.98
CA ALA A 72 -31.22 28.35 -29.23
C ALA A 72 -32.22 28.83 -28.17
N LEU A 73 -31.81 28.75 -26.89
CA LEU A 73 -32.57 29.25 -25.74
C LEU A 73 -31.62 29.95 -24.77
N ALA A 74 -31.95 31.17 -24.37
CA ALA A 74 -31.25 31.92 -23.33
C ALA A 74 -32.28 32.42 -22.30
N VAL A 75 -32.19 31.93 -21.06
CA VAL A 75 -33.06 32.33 -19.94
C VAL A 75 -32.20 32.99 -18.87
N ILE A 76 -32.43 34.27 -18.61
CA ILE A 76 -31.70 35.05 -17.61
C ILE A 76 -32.71 35.49 -16.55
N GLY A 77 -32.43 35.22 -15.28
CA GLY A 77 -33.24 35.66 -14.15
C GLY A 77 -33.17 37.17 -13.90
N ARG A 78 -33.98 37.62 -12.94
CA ARG A 78 -34.02 39.01 -12.48
C ARG A 78 -33.10 39.18 -11.27
N HIS A 79 -32.23 40.19 -11.31
CA HIS A 79 -31.31 40.50 -10.20
C HIS A 79 -31.99 41.12 -8.97
N ASP A 80 -33.20 41.67 -9.13
CA ASP A 80 -33.96 42.41 -8.12
C ASP A 80 -34.96 41.54 -7.33
N THR A 81 -35.38 40.38 -7.86
CA THR A 81 -36.45 39.57 -7.25
C THR A 81 -35.94 38.26 -6.63
N HIS A 82 -36.00 38.19 -5.30
CA HIS A 82 -35.55 37.09 -4.44
C HIS A 82 -36.42 35.80 -4.48
N SER A 83 -37.16 35.52 -5.57
CA SER A 83 -38.00 34.32 -5.68
C SER A 83 -38.41 34.05 -7.13
N CYS A 84 -37.86 33.00 -7.75
CA CYS A 84 -38.34 32.48 -9.02
C CYS A 84 -38.44 30.94 -8.99
N HIS A 85 -39.67 30.41 -9.01
CA HIS A 85 -39.96 29.06 -9.48
C HIS A 85 -39.95 29.07 -11.02
N VAL A 86 -38.94 28.47 -11.62
CA VAL A 86 -38.80 28.33 -13.07
C VAL A 86 -38.74 26.85 -13.42
N ASN A 87 -39.64 26.39 -14.27
CA ASN A 87 -39.64 25.05 -14.83
C ASN A 87 -39.30 25.11 -16.33
N ILE A 88 -38.35 24.30 -16.77
CA ILE A 88 -37.93 24.17 -18.17
C ILE A 88 -37.90 22.69 -18.52
N ARG A 89 -38.82 22.22 -19.36
CA ARG A 89 -38.96 20.80 -19.71
C ARG A 89 -39.02 20.57 -21.22
N ASP A 90 -38.58 19.39 -21.65
CA ASP A 90 -38.77 18.89 -23.01
C ASP A 90 -38.22 19.86 -24.08
N VAL A 91 -36.96 20.28 -23.89
CA VAL A 91 -36.30 21.27 -24.77
C VAL A 91 -35.32 20.58 -25.71
N THR A 92 -35.52 20.70 -27.02
CA THR A 92 -34.59 20.21 -28.05
C THR A 92 -33.93 21.36 -28.80
N ALA A 93 -32.60 21.48 -28.70
CA ALA A 93 -31.79 22.42 -29.46
C ALA A 93 -30.87 21.68 -30.46
N THR A 94 -30.97 22.03 -31.75
CA THR A 94 -30.10 21.49 -32.81
C THR A 94 -29.29 22.61 -33.46
N GLY A 95 -27.96 22.47 -33.45
CA GLY A 95 -26.96 23.43 -33.92
C GLY A 95 -26.76 24.67 -33.05
N GLY A 96 -27.48 24.80 -31.93
CA GLY A 96 -27.42 25.96 -31.03
C GLY A 96 -27.25 25.61 -29.55
N LYS A 97 -26.97 26.64 -28.75
CA LYS A 97 -26.71 26.54 -27.30
C LYS A 97 -27.95 26.77 -26.45
N ILE A 98 -27.97 26.19 -25.25
CA ILE A 98 -28.94 26.48 -24.19
C ILE A 98 -28.16 27.14 -23.04
N LYS A 99 -28.57 28.35 -22.63
CA LYS A 99 -28.01 29.09 -21.50
C LYS A 99 -29.10 29.41 -20.49
N ILE A 100 -28.88 29.09 -19.23
CA ILE A 100 -29.68 29.53 -18.08
C ILE A 100 -28.74 30.28 -17.14
N GLU A 101 -29.16 31.44 -16.63
CA GLU A 101 -28.28 32.34 -15.87
C GLU A 101 -29.04 33.14 -14.81
N ASN A 102 -28.45 33.32 -13.63
CA ASN A 102 -28.99 34.16 -12.53
C ASN A 102 -30.43 33.81 -12.12
N VAL A 103 -30.85 32.55 -12.23
CA VAL A 103 -32.17 32.09 -11.73
C VAL A 103 -32.06 31.81 -10.23
N HIS A 104 -32.88 32.48 -9.43
CA HIS A 104 -32.81 32.41 -7.97
C HIS A 104 -33.99 31.63 -7.35
N ASN A 105 -33.69 30.84 -6.32
CA ASN A 105 -34.56 30.02 -5.46
C ASN A 105 -35.04 28.66 -5.96
N HIS A 106 -35.58 28.50 -7.17
CA HIS A 106 -36.13 27.20 -7.59
C HIS A 106 -36.04 27.02 -9.10
N LEU A 107 -35.04 26.28 -9.57
CA LEU A 107 -34.88 25.93 -10.98
C LEU A 107 -35.07 24.42 -11.19
N SER A 108 -36.13 24.05 -11.93
CA SER A 108 -36.33 22.70 -12.44
C SER A 108 -36.03 22.67 -13.94
N VAL A 109 -35.12 21.79 -14.36
CA VAL A 109 -34.78 21.54 -15.76
C VAL A 109 -34.91 20.04 -16.03
N SER A 110 -35.65 19.65 -17.05
CA SER A 110 -35.87 18.23 -17.37
C SER A 110 -35.91 17.97 -18.88
N ASN A 111 -35.53 16.76 -19.29
CA ASN A 111 -35.66 16.26 -20.66
C ASN A 111 -35.06 17.21 -21.72
N VAL A 112 -33.83 17.68 -21.48
CA VAL A 112 -33.15 18.62 -22.39
C VAL A 112 -32.25 17.84 -23.35
N LYS A 113 -32.42 18.05 -24.64
CA LYS A 113 -31.55 17.52 -25.69
C LYS A 113 -30.89 18.66 -26.45
N ALA A 114 -29.56 18.75 -26.39
CA ALA A 114 -28.79 19.69 -27.19
C ALA A 114 -27.82 18.93 -28.12
N THR A 115 -27.68 19.38 -29.35
CA THR A 115 -26.78 18.77 -30.34
C THR A 115 -26.19 19.87 -31.20
N VAL A 116 -24.87 19.89 -31.42
CA VAL A 116 -24.19 20.90 -32.24
C VAL A 116 -23.51 20.27 -33.45
N TYR A 117 -23.43 21.01 -34.56
CA TYR A 117 -22.81 20.52 -35.80
C TYR A 117 -21.27 20.55 -35.77
N GLN A 118 -20.68 21.37 -34.92
CA GLN A 118 -19.22 21.47 -34.76
C GLN A 118 -18.81 20.77 -33.46
N ASN A 119 -18.31 19.55 -33.58
CA ASN A 119 -17.78 18.78 -32.46
C ASN A 119 -16.46 19.42 -31.96
N ARG A 120 -16.55 20.26 -30.92
CA ARG A 120 -15.39 20.98 -30.36
C ARG A 120 -15.44 21.03 -28.83
N CYS A 121 -14.39 20.52 -28.21
CA CYS A 121 -14.14 20.57 -26.77
C CYS A 121 -14.49 21.92 -26.10
N ASN A 122 -13.98 23.02 -26.64
CA ASN A 122 -14.12 24.36 -26.03
C ASN A 122 -15.52 24.96 -26.16
N TYR A 123 -16.45 24.28 -26.85
CA TYR A 123 -17.79 24.79 -27.13
C TYR A 123 -18.78 24.32 -26.06
N THR A 124 -19.09 25.20 -25.11
CA THR A 124 -20.16 24.98 -24.14
C THR A 124 -21.52 25.03 -24.85
N VAL A 125 -22.25 23.91 -24.80
CA VAL A 125 -23.53 23.70 -25.50
C VAL A 125 -24.71 23.93 -24.54
N PHE A 126 -24.60 23.42 -23.31
CA PHE A 126 -25.57 23.63 -22.25
C PHE A 126 -24.86 24.27 -21.07
N SER A 127 -25.35 25.42 -20.60
CA SER A 127 -24.81 26.08 -19.42
C SER A 127 -25.87 26.58 -18.45
N VAL A 128 -25.61 26.40 -17.16
CA VAL A 128 -26.38 26.94 -16.04
C VAL A 128 -25.42 27.72 -15.16
N LEU A 129 -25.58 29.04 -15.05
CA LEU A 129 -24.58 29.92 -14.44
C LEU A 129 -25.18 30.76 -13.32
N ASN A 130 -24.49 30.88 -12.18
CA ASN A 130 -24.83 31.76 -11.06
C ASN A 130 -26.27 31.60 -10.54
N CYS A 131 -26.83 30.40 -10.67
CA CYS A 131 -28.17 30.08 -10.20
C CYS A 131 -28.10 29.59 -8.75
N SER A 132 -29.12 29.93 -7.94
CA SER A 132 -29.09 29.65 -6.49
C SER A 132 -29.81 28.36 -6.10
N SER A 133 -30.19 28.24 -4.82
CA SER A 133 -30.64 27.01 -4.15
C SER A 133 -31.79 26.26 -4.84
N TYR A 134 -32.03 25.03 -4.38
CA TYR A 134 -33.13 24.13 -4.75
C TYR A 134 -33.26 23.93 -6.26
N MET A 135 -32.15 23.51 -6.87
CA MET A 135 -32.07 23.20 -8.28
C MET A 135 -32.22 21.70 -8.53
N SER A 136 -33.00 21.33 -9.55
CA SER A 136 -33.00 19.98 -10.10
C SER A 136 -32.81 20.03 -11.61
N ILE A 137 -31.75 19.41 -12.12
CA ILE A 137 -31.52 19.21 -13.55
C ILE A 137 -31.50 17.71 -13.83
N THR A 138 -32.40 17.25 -14.70
CA THR A 138 -32.62 15.83 -14.96
C THR A 138 -32.68 15.54 -16.46
N ASN A 139 -32.24 14.34 -16.87
CA ASN A 139 -32.38 13.82 -18.23
C ASN A 139 -31.82 14.78 -19.31
N VAL A 140 -30.54 15.14 -19.18
CA VAL A 140 -29.85 16.06 -20.11
C VAL A 140 -28.98 15.29 -21.09
N ALA A 141 -29.27 15.37 -22.38
CA ALA A 141 -28.48 14.76 -23.46
C ALA A 141 -27.75 15.85 -24.27
N VAL A 142 -26.41 15.83 -24.31
CA VAL A 142 -25.59 16.73 -25.11
C VAL A 142 -24.74 15.94 -26.11
N ASN A 143 -24.82 16.29 -27.39
CA ASN A 143 -23.99 15.70 -28.44
C ASN A 143 -23.12 16.78 -29.12
N GLY A 144 -21.80 16.57 -29.18
CA GLY A 144 -20.84 17.43 -29.89
C GLY A 144 -20.24 18.60 -29.09
N GLY A 145 -20.41 18.66 -27.76
CA GLY A 145 -19.78 19.70 -26.94
C GLY A 145 -20.05 19.52 -25.44
N ARG A 146 -19.67 20.51 -24.62
CA ARG A 146 -19.61 20.37 -23.16
C ARG A 146 -20.78 20.99 -22.39
N VAL A 147 -20.95 20.53 -21.16
CA VAL A 147 -21.84 21.06 -20.12
C VAL A 147 -21.03 21.87 -19.11
N ALA A 148 -21.54 23.05 -18.72
CA ALA A 148 -20.96 23.85 -17.63
C ALA A 148 -22.05 24.32 -16.64
N ILE A 149 -21.91 23.97 -15.38
CA ILE A 149 -22.84 24.29 -14.30
C ILE A 149 -22.06 25.03 -13.22
N VAL A 150 -22.42 26.29 -12.94
CA VAL A 150 -21.83 27.12 -11.88
C VAL A 150 -22.95 27.52 -10.94
N ILE A 151 -22.84 27.13 -9.67
CA ILE A 151 -23.92 27.16 -8.67
C ILE A 151 -23.54 27.91 -7.40
N ASN A 152 -24.53 28.48 -6.72
CA ASN A 152 -24.31 29.29 -5.51
C ASN A 152 -25.52 29.21 -4.55
N GLY A 153 -25.49 28.30 -3.57
CA GLY A 153 -26.60 28.11 -2.62
C GLY A 153 -26.67 26.69 -2.05
N SER A 154 -27.86 26.14 -1.83
CA SER A 154 -28.01 24.81 -1.24
C SER A 154 -28.99 23.92 -2.01
N HIS A 155 -28.81 22.61 -1.92
CA HIS A 155 -29.68 21.58 -2.51
C HIS A 155 -29.69 21.60 -4.04
N PHE A 156 -28.70 20.96 -4.64
CA PHE A 156 -28.58 20.79 -6.09
C PHE A 156 -28.66 19.31 -6.46
N VAL A 157 -29.49 18.97 -7.44
CA VAL A 157 -29.69 17.60 -7.91
C VAL A 157 -29.42 17.53 -9.41
N PHE A 158 -28.43 16.75 -9.82
CA PHE A 158 -28.01 16.58 -11.21
C PHE A 158 -28.11 15.11 -11.60
N LYS A 159 -29.13 14.72 -12.38
CA LYS A 159 -29.43 13.31 -12.68
C LYS A 159 -29.53 12.99 -14.16
N ASN A 160 -29.07 11.81 -14.56
CA ASN A 160 -29.24 11.25 -15.90
C ASN A 160 -28.67 12.16 -17.01
N PHE A 161 -27.41 12.58 -16.87
CA PHE A 161 -26.70 13.32 -17.92
C PHE A 161 -26.06 12.34 -18.90
N THR A 162 -26.29 12.53 -20.21
CA THR A 162 -25.62 11.80 -21.29
C THR A 162 -24.86 12.79 -22.15
N ILE A 163 -23.53 12.71 -22.19
CA ILE A 163 -22.68 13.63 -22.96
C ILE A 163 -21.85 12.80 -23.93
N ASN A 164 -22.04 13.01 -25.24
CA ASN A 164 -21.32 12.32 -26.30
C ASN A 164 -20.52 13.30 -27.15
N ILE A 165 -19.22 13.07 -27.24
CA ILE A 165 -18.29 13.71 -28.17
C ILE A 165 -17.60 12.56 -28.93
N GLU A 166 -17.44 12.71 -30.24
CA GLU A 166 -16.67 11.72 -31.02
C GLU A 166 -15.23 11.75 -30.54
N ALA A 167 -14.71 10.58 -30.16
CA ALA A 167 -13.39 10.46 -29.59
C ALA A 167 -12.30 10.58 -30.67
N THR A 168 -11.30 11.40 -30.40
CA THR A 168 -10.00 11.36 -31.08
C THR A 168 -9.13 10.32 -30.36
N LEU A 169 -8.57 9.35 -31.08
CA LEU A 169 -7.95 8.13 -30.49
C LEU A 169 -6.82 8.33 -29.45
N ILE A 170 -6.36 9.56 -29.18
CA ILE A 170 -5.21 9.87 -28.33
C ILE A 170 -5.62 10.87 -27.23
N LEU A 171 -5.49 10.49 -25.95
CA LEU A 171 -5.51 11.45 -24.84
C LEU A 171 -4.16 12.19 -24.78
N THR A 172 -4.12 13.43 -25.25
CA THR A 172 -3.01 14.36 -25.00
C THR A 172 -3.24 15.14 -23.68
N GLN A 173 -2.20 15.78 -23.15
CA GLN A 173 -2.35 16.67 -21.99
C GLN A 173 -3.36 17.80 -22.27
N GLU A 174 -3.42 18.32 -23.50
CA GLU A 174 -4.43 19.29 -23.92
C GLU A 174 -5.85 18.74 -23.85
N THR A 175 -6.09 17.49 -24.29
CA THR A 175 -7.40 16.85 -24.12
C THR A 175 -7.73 16.60 -22.65
N PHE A 176 -6.76 16.48 -21.73
CA PHE A 176 -7.05 16.33 -20.30
C PHE A 176 -7.69 17.61 -19.71
N HIS A 177 -7.34 18.79 -20.23
CA HIS A 177 -7.99 20.06 -19.91
C HIS A 177 -9.37 20.23 -20.56
N CYS A 178 -9.85 19.24 -21.31
CA CYS A 178 -11.16 19.25 -21.93
C CYS A 178 -12.28 18.84 -20.96
N TYR A 179 -12.81 19.79 -20.19
CA TYR A 179 -13.97 19.51 -19.33
C TYR A 179 -15.23 19.27 -20.17
N LEU A 180 -15.75 18.03 -20.17
CA LEU A 180 -17.00 17.65 -20.83
C LEU A 180 -18.22 17.92 -19.95
N LEU A 181 -18.05 17.74 -18.64
CA LEU A 181 -18.96 18.17 -17.60
C LEU A 181 -18.16 18.93 -16.56
N PHE A 182 -18.44 20.22 -16.42
CA PHE A 182 -17.85 21.09 -15.39
C PHE A 182 -18.96 21.48 -14.41
N ILE A 183 -18.81 21.13 -13.13
CA ILE A 183 -19.71 21.52 -12.03
C ILE A 183 -18.87 22.25 -11.00
N ASP A 184 -19.22 23.50 -10.72
CA ASP A 184 -18.41 24.39 -9.89
C ASP A 184 -19.30 25.13 -8.88
N GLY A 185 -18.89 25.08 -7.62
CA GLY A 185 -19.56 25.76 -6.53
C GLY A 185 -19.04 27.17 -6.28
N SER A 186 -19.79 27.92 -5.50
CA SER A 186 -19.27 29.00 -4.66
C SER A 186 -18.97 28.51 -3.23
N ASN A 187 -18.26 29.33 -2.45
CA ASN A 187 -18.10 29.18 -0.98
C ASN A 187 -19.41 28.89 -0.19
N ASN A 188 -20.58 29.18 -0.74
CA ASN A 188 -21.87 28.93 -0.10
C ASN A 188 -22.58 27.69 -0.67
N SER A 189 -21.88 26.79 -1.37
CA SER A 189 -22.47 25.65 -2.09
C SER A 189 -22.61 24.40 -1.22
N HIS A 190 -23.84 24.00 -0.94
CA HIS A 190 -24.16 22.92 0.00
C HIS A 190 -25.09 21.86 -0.61
N HIS A 191 -24.92 20.60 -0.20
CA HIS A 191 -25.78 19.47 -0.59
C HIS A 191 -25.97 19.30 -2.11
N VAL A 192 -24.90 18.88 -2.78
CA VAL A 192 -24.90 18.54 -4.21
C VAL A 192 -25.01 17.02 -4.38
N ASP A 193 -26.00 16.56 -5.15
CA ASP A 193 -26.24 15.16 -5.51
C ASP A 193 -26.14 14.98 -7.03
N ILE A 194 -25.13 14.23 -7.49
CA ILE A 194 -24.85 13.93 -8.89
C ILE A 194 -25.06 12.43 -9.11
N ALA A 195 -25.97 12.03 -10.00
CA ALA A 195 -26.22 10.60 -10.26
C ALA A 195 -26.52 10.26 -11.72
N GLY A 196 -26.25 9.02 -12.13
CA GLY A 196 -26.62 8.50 -13.45
C GLY A 196 -25.90 9.21 -14.60
N ILE A 197 -24.60 9.51 -14.41
CA ILE A 197 -23.81 10.28 -15.38
C ILE A 197 -23.18 9.33 -16.39
N ARG A 198 -23.43 9.59 -17.68
CA ARG A 198 -22.95 8.82 -18.83
C ARG A 198 -22.15 9.75 -19.75
N VAL A 199 -20.82 9.63 -19.77
CA VAL A 199 -19.98 10.50 -20.61
C VAL A 199 -19.07 9.69 -21.51
N ARG A 200 -19.16 9.95 -22.82
CA ARG A 200 -18.34 9.34 -23.86
C ARG A 200 -17.60 10.39 -24.68
N GLY A 201 -16.28 10.26 -24.78
CA GLY A 201 -15.42 11.11 -25.62
C GLY A 201 -13.97 11.08 -25.15
N ASP A 202 -13.29 12.22 -25.27
CA ASP A 202 -12.00 12.50 -24.65
C ASP A 202 -12.11 13.80 -23.86
N GLY A 203 -11.64 13.77 -22.61
CA GLY A 203 -11.77 14.90 -21.70
C GLY A 203 -11.77 14.50 -20.24
N THR A 204 -12.51 15.27 -19.44
CA THR A 204 -12.73 15.05 -18.00
C THR A 204 -14.12 15.50 -17.55
N ILE A 205 -14.63 14.88 -16.50
CA ILE A 205 -15.67 15.41 -15.61
C ILE A 205 -14.93 16.11 -14.46
N SER A 206 -15.29 17.34 -14.13
CA SER A 206 -14.70 18.10 -13.01
C SER A 206 -15.80 18.58 -12.06
N VAL A 207 -15.59 18.35 -10.76
CA VAL A 207 -16.45 18.85 -9.68
C VAL A 207 -15.60 19.56 -8.62
N SER A 208 -15.85 20.85 -8.43
CA SER A 208 -15.03 21.72 -7.57
C SER A 208 -15.85 22.69 -6.73
N GLU A 209 -15.21 23.22 -5.68
CA GLU A 209 -15.69 24.32 -4.82
C GLU A 209 -17.05 24.05 -4.12
N ILE A 210 -17.43 22.77 -3.91
CA ILE A 210 -18.60 22.40 -3.10
C ILE A 210 -18.24 22.38 -1.61
N ASN A 211 -18.82 23.28 -0.81
CA ASN A 211 -18.33 23.58 0.55
C ASN A 211 -18.67 22.54 1.65
N SER A 212 -19.66 21.64 1.51
CA SER A 212 -20.08 20.82 2.67
C SER A 212 -20.59 19.39 2.49
N SER A 213 -21.13 19.04 1.33
CA SER A 213 -21.69 17.70 1.07
C SER A 213 -21.81 17.50 -0.42
N LEU A 214 -21.12 16.49 -0.92
CA LEU A 214 -21.06 16.13 -2.33
C LEU A 214 -21.27 14.62 -2.47
N ASN A 215 -22.42 14.22 -2.97
CA ASN A 215 -22.67 12.84 -3.37
C ASN A 215 -22.54 12.71 -4.90
N ILE A 216 -21.77 11.73 -5.32
CA ILE A 216 -21.56 11.34 -6.72
C ILE A 216 -21.82 9.85 -6.79
N ASP A 217 -22.79 9.42 -7.59
CA ASP A 217 -23.17 8.01 -7.69
C ASP A 217 -23.48 7.61 -9.14
N ASP A 218 -23.41 6.31 -9.46
CA ASP A 218 -23.73 5.78 -10.78
C ASP A 218 -23.08 6.57 -11.95
N ILE A 219 -21.76 6.77 -11.92
CA ILE A 219 -21.01 7.28 -13.08
C ILE A 219 -20.57 6.12 -13.96
N TYR A 220 -20.79 6.21 -15.27
CA TYR A 220 -20.20 5.34 -16.28
C TYR A 220 -19.57 6.19 -17.37
N THR A 221 -18.25 6.12 -17.51
CA THR A 221 -17.53 7.00 -18.43
C THR A 221 -16.22 6.41 -18.98
N ASN A 222 -15.77 6.90 -20.13
CA ASN A 222 -14.43 6.67 -20.68
C ASN A 222 -13.50 7.91 -20.61
N VAL A 223 -13.86 8.89 -19.78
CA VAL A 223 -13.06 10.08 -19.50
C VAL A 223 -12.65 10.14 -18.02
N GLY A 224 -11.71 11.02 -17.66
CA GLY A 224 -11.30 11.18 -16.26
C GLY A 224 -12.39 11.82 -15.39
N LEU A 225 -12.38 11.54 -14.10
CA LEU A 225 -13.18 12.20 -13.06
C LEU A 225 -12.25 12.92 -12.09
N ASN A 226 -12.38 14.24 -11.96
CA ASN A 226 -11.64 15.08 -11.04
C ASN A 226 -12.59 15.71 -10.02
N VAL A 227 -12.31 15.53 -8.73
CA VAL A 227 -13.12 16.03 -7.62
C VAL A 227 -12.18 16.71 -6.63
N GLY A 228 -12.10 18.04 -6.65
CA GLY A 228 -11.09 18.75 -5.87
C GLY A 228 -11.52 20.10 -5.33
N PHE A 229 -10.83 20.55 -4.27
CA PHE A 229 -11.13 21.81 -3.57
C PHE A 229 -12.55 21.90 -2.99
N ASN A 230 -13.14 20.75 -2.68
CA ASN A 230 -14.43 20.68 -1.99
C ASN A 230 -14.19 20.61 -0.47
N GLY A 231 -15.20 20.98 0.32
CA GLY A 231 -15.20 20.82 1.76
C GLY A 231 -15.44 19.37 2.18
N ASN A 232 -16.25 19.18 3.21
CA ASN A 232 -16.41 17.88 3.88
C ASN A 232 -17.47 16.98 3.20
N ASN A 233 -17.57 15.74 3.70
CA ASN A 233 -18.66 14.79 3.40
C ASN A 233 -18.81 14.49 1.90
N ILE A 234 -17.74 13.95 1.31
CA ILE A 234 -17.70 13.57 -0.09
C ILE A 234 -17.94 12.07 -0.20
N SER A 235 -18.95 11.67 -0.98
CA SER A 235 -19.32 10.28 -1.24
C SER A 235 -19.22 10.03 -2.74
N ILE A 236 -18.37 9.10 -3.18
CA ILE A 236 -18.35 8.61 -4.56
C ILE A 236 -18.68 7.11 -4.56
N GLY A 237 -19.78 6.75 -5.20
CA GLY A 237 -20.37 5.41 -5.21
C GLY A 237 -20.51 4.80 -6.60
N ASN A 238 -20.59 3.46 -6.63
CA ASN A 238 -21.13 2.63 -7.74
C ASN A 238 -20.69 3.08 -9.14
N SER A 239 -19.40 3.37 -9.34
CA SER A 239 -18.89 4.07 -10.52
C SER A 239 -17.94 3.20 -11.35
N TYR A 240 -18.05 3.31 -12.67
CA TYR A 240 -17.21 2.65 -13.67
C TYR A 240 -16.51 3.70 -14.56
N VAL A 241 -15.18 3.80 -14.44
CA VAL A 241 -14.38 4.86 -15.09
C VAL A 241 -13.26 4.23 -15.93
N VAL A 242 -13.39 4.25 -17.25
CA VAL A 242 -12.29 3.89 -18.17
C VAL A 242 -11.40 5.12 -18.38
N GLY A 243 -10.56 5.42 -17.39
CA GLY A 243 -9.80 6.64 -17.29
C GLY A 243 -9.11 6.73 -15.93
N ILE A 244 -9.21 7.90 -15.28
CA ILE A 244 -8.65 8.13 -13.94
C ILE A 244 -9.69 8.77 -13.02
N ILE A 245 -9.56 8.53 -11.72
CA ILE A 245 -10.29 9.21 -10.65
C ILE A 245 -9.29 9.97 -9.78
N ARG A 246 -9.45 11.29 -9.64
CA ARG A 246 -8.60 12.14 -8.82
C ARG A 246 -9.41 12.86 -7.75
N LEU A 247 -9.00 12.71 -6.49
CA LEU A 247 -9.48 13.51 -5.37
C LEU A 247 -8.33 14.38 -4.85
N LEU A 248 -8.50 15.71 -4.90
CA LEU A 248 -7.42 16.67 -4.64
C LEU A 248 -7.85 17.74 -3.61
N LYS A 249 -7.12 17.86 -2.49
CA LYS A 249 -7.29 18.95 -1.51
C LYS A 249 -8.75 19.12 -1.02
N ASN A 250 -9.43 18.00 -0.79
CA ASN A 250 -10.78 18.02 -0.24
C ASN A 250 -10.75 18.03 1.30
N GLY A 251 -11.89 18.34 1.93
CA GLY A 251 -12.07 18.32 3.39
C GLY A 251 -12.08 16.93 4.02
N ASP A 252 -12.69 16.85 5.20
CA ASP A 252 -12.83 15.61 5.99
C ASP A 252 -14.04 14.76 5.51
N ASN A 253 -14.10 13.49 5.94
CA ASN A 253 -15.18 12.53 5.65
C ASN A 253 -15.32 12.23 4.14
N ILE A 254 -14.32 11.57 3.56
CA ILE A 254 -14.33 11.13 2.17
C ILE A 254 -14.62 9.63 2.11
N THR A 255 -15.62 9.21 1.35
CA THR A 255 -16.00 7.81 1.15
C THR A 255 -15.98 7.47 -0.33
N LEU A 256 -15.11 6.53 -0.72
CA LEU A 256 -15.08 5.90 -2.04
C LEU A 256 -15.57 4.46 -1.90
N ARG A 257 -16.63 4.06 -2.61
CA ARG A 257 -17.19 2.70 -2.52
C ARG A 257 -17.69 2.15 -3.85
N ASN A 258 -17.52 0.84 -4.06
CA ASN A 258 -18.02 0.12 -5.24
C ASN A 258 -17.52 0.74 -6.57
N ILE A 259 -16.22 1.02 -6.65
CA ILE A 259 -15.61 1.70 -7.80
C ILE A 259 -14.83 0.69 -8.66
N THR A 260 -15.04 0.73 -9.97
CA THR A 260 -14.16 0.08 -10.94
C THR A 260 -13.51 1.14 -11.82
N VAL A 261 -12.19 1.16 -11.91
CA VAL A 261 -11.44 2.15 -12.71
C VAL A 261 -10.26 1.52 -13.44
N GLY A 262 -9.89 2.03 -14.61
CA GLY A 262 -8.70 1.55 -15.29
C GLY A 262 -8.53 2.06 -16.71
N TYR A 263 -7.37 1.78 -17.30
CA TYR A 263 -7.03 2.23 -18.65
C TYR A 263 -7.38 1.17 -19.72
N SER A 264 -7.91 1.63 -20.87
CA SER A 264 -8.01 0.77 -22.06
C SER A 264 -6.60 0.46 -22.60
N LYS A 265 -6.46 -0.68 -23.30
CA LYS A 265 -5.17 -1.16 -23.82
C LYS A 265 -4.47 -0.18 -24.77
N ASP A 266 -5.25 0.69 -25.42
CA ASP A 266 -4.82 1.49 -26.57
C ASP A 266 -4.46 2.93 -26.20
N LYS A 267 -4.68 3.35 -24.94
CA LYS A 267 -4.38 4.70 -24.45
C LYS A 267 -3.08 4.73 -23.63
N THR A 268 -1.94 4.79 -24.31
CA THR A 268 -0.69 5.25 -23.70
C THR A 268 -0.81 6.72 -23.32
N ILE A 269 -0.80 7.02 -22.02
CA ILE A 269 -0.67 8.41 -21.54
C ILE A 269 0.76 8.87 -21.83
N GLY A 270 0.91 9.83 -22.74
CA GLY A 270 2.16 10.53 -22.98
C GLY A 270 2.45 11.47 -21.81
N LEU A 271 3.45 11.11 -21.00
CA LEU A 271 3.83 11.87 -19.81
C LEU A 271 4.85 12.98 -20.19
N SER A 272 4.46 14.23 -20.01
CA SER A 272 5.35 15.41 -20.09
C SER A 272 6.34 15.43 -18.92
N ARG A 273 7.38 16.28 -18.95
CA ARG A 273 8.62 16.06 -18.21
C ARG A 273 8.65 16.54 -16.74
N ASP A 274 7.55 17.06 -16.21
CA ASP A 274 7.51 17.82 -14.94
C ASP A 274 6.97 17.03 -13.74
N ASP A 275 7.17 17.56 -12.52
CA ASP A 275 6.98 16.91 -11.20
C ASP A 275 5.60 16.29 -10.89
N ASP A 276 4.60 16.43 -11.77
CA ASP A 276 3.28 15.81 -11.64
C ASP A 276 3.21 14.36 -12.21
N TYR A 277 4.35 13.75 -12.60
CA TYR A 277 4.46 12.41 -13.19
C TYR A 277 3.58 11.34 -12.52
N LEU A 278 3.74 11.11 -11.20
CA LEU A 278 3.05 10.05 -10.45
C LEU A 278 1.52 10.10 -10.58
N TRP A 279 0.93 11.30 -10.63
CA TRP A 279 -0.51 11.52 -10.69
C TRP A 279 -1.11 11.19 -12.05
N ASN A 280 -0.30 11.21 -13.10
CA ASN A 280 -0.73 10.91 -14.47
C ASN A 280 -0.75 9.39 -14.76
N ALA A 281 -0.10 8.56 -13.92
CA ALA A 281 -0.15 7.10 -13.99
C ALA A 281 -1.08 6.44 -12.96
N SER A 282 -1.61 7.19 -12.00
CA SER A 282 -2.60 6.68 -11.05
C SER A 282 -3.98 6.58 -11.71
N ALA A 283 -4.55 5.38 -11.73
CA ALA A 283 -5.95 5.16 -12.08
C ALA A 283 -6.88 5.71 -11.00
N LEU A 284 -6.47 5.65 -9.72
CA LEU A 284 -7.17 6.29 -8.62
C LEU A 284 -6.16 6.97 -7.68
N SER A 285 -6.37 8.26 -7.39
CA SER A 285 -5.55 8.98 -6.41
C SER A 285 -6.39 9.82 -5.45
N VAL A 286 -6.08 9.76 -4.16
CA VAL A 286 -6.62 10.63 -3.11
C VAL A 286 -5.44 11.38 -2.46
N ARG A 287 -5.36 12.69 -2.69
CA ARG A 287 -4.19 13.52 -2.38
C ARG A 287 -4.55 14.75 -1.56
N GLY A 288 -3.81 15.00 -0.48
CA GLY A 288 -3.89 16.24 0.28
C GLY A 288 -5.24 16.49 0.97
N CYS A 289 -6.02 15.43 1.19
CA CYS A 289 -7.36 15.55 1.75
C CYS A 289 -7.36 15.58 3.29
N GLY A 290 -8.53 15.84 3.86
CA GLY A 290 -8.76 15.84 5.31
C GLY A 290 -8.63 14.46 5.97
N SER A 291 -9.24 14.35 7.14
CA SER A 291 -9.32 13.12 7.95
C SER A 291 -10.53 12.28 7.56
N TYR A 292 -10.57 11.03 8.00
CA TYR A 292 -11.69 10.10 7.73
C TYR A 292 -11.84 9.82 6.23
N VAL A 293 -10.75 9.36 5.61
CA VAL A 293 -10.73 8.90 4.21
C VAL A 293 -10.96 7.39 4.19
N SER A 294 -12.14 6.97 3.73
CA SER A 294 -12.51 5.56 3.57
C SER A 294 -12.57 5.20 2.08
N VAL A 295 -11.88 4.13 1.70
CA VAL A 295 -11.92 3.54 0.36
C VAL A 295 -12.21 2.06 0.47
N SER A 296 -13.32 1.61 -0.13
CA SER A 296 -13.87 0.26 0.06
C SER A 296 -14.36 -0.35 -1.26
N ASN A 297 -14.19 -1.66 -1.44
CA ASN A 297 -14.67 -2.41 -2.61
C ASN A 297 -14.28 -1.73 -3.95
N VAL A 298 -12.97 -1.59 -4.18
CA VAL A 298 -12.41 -0.91 -5.35
C VAL A 298 -11.64 -1.89 -6.23
N THR A 299 -11.95 -1.93 -7.52
CA THR A 299 -11.22 -2.72 -8.52
C THR A 299 -10.49 -1.80 -9.51
N ILE A 300 -9.19 -2.04 -9.70
CA ILE A 300 -8.33 -1.25 -10.58
C ILE A 300 -7.74 -2.14 -11.68
N PHE A 301 -7.83 -1.67 -12.93
CA PHE A 301 -7.27 -2.36 -14.10
C PHE A 301 -6.17 -1.53 -14.78
N ASN A 302 -4.97 -2.12 -14.92
CA ASN A 302 -3.80 -1.57 -15.58
C ASN A 302 -3.28 -0.22 -15.04
N GLY A 303 -3.52 0.11 -13.78
CA GLY A 303 -3.07 1.39 -13.20
C GLY A 303 -2.78 1.29 -11.71
N ILE A 304 -2.30 2.40 -11.15
CA ILE A 304 -1.85 2.49 -9.75
C ILE A 304 -2.93 3.13 -8.88
N MET A 305 -3.06 2.65 -7.64
CA MET A 305 -3.78 3.34 -6.57
C MET A 305 -2.82 4.15 -5.69
N VAL A 306 -3.12 5.42 -5.42
CA VAL A 306 -2.26 6.29 -4.62
C VAL A 306 -3.05 7.04 -3.54
N LEU A 307 -2.70 6.85 -2.26
CA LEU A 307 -3.16 7.68 -1.14
C LEU A 307 -1.98 8.48 -0.58
N PHE A 308 -2.00 9.81 -0.75
CA PHE A 308 -0.84 10.66 -0.48
C PHE A 308 -1.14 11.93 0.31
N ARG A 309 -0.40 12.19 1.40
CA ARG A 309 -0.52 13.41 2.22
C ARG A 309 -1.94 13.73 2.71
N ASN A 310 -2.74 12.71 3.00
CA ASN A 310 -4.03 12.88 3.66
C ASN A 310 -3.83 12.91 5.18
N LYS A 311 -4.80 13.46 5.93
CA LYS A 311 -4.71 13.55 7.40
C LYS A 311 -5.01 12.20 8.07
N ASN A 312 -5.68 12.21 9.23
CA ASN A 312 -5.79 11.04 10.10
C ASN A 312 -6.98 10.14 9.70
N ASN A 313 -7.04 8.93 10.27
CA ASN A 313 -8.15 7.98 10.09
C ASN A 313 -8.37 7.61 8.62
N ILE A 314 -7.39 6.92 8.04
CA ILE A 314 -7.45 6.40 6.68
C ILE A 314 -7.83 4.93 6.75
N SER A 315 -8.85 4.53 6.01
CA SER A 315 -9.28 3.14 5.90
C SER A 315 -9.31 2.72 4.43
N LEU A 316 -8.59 1.66 4.11
CA LEU A 316 -8.48 1.07 2.79
C LEU A 316 -8.86 -0.41 2.89
N GLN A 317 -10.01 -0.79 2.33
CA GLN A 317 -10.58 -2.13 2.48
C GLN A 317 -11.03 -2.73 1.15
N ASP A 318 -10.88 -4.06 1.00
CA ASP A 318 -11.46 -4.82 -0.12
C ASP A 318 -11.02 -4.29 -1.50
N VAL A 319 -9.72 -4.07 -1.69
CA VAL A 319 -9.16 -3.47 -2.91
C VAL A 319 -8.42 -4.50 -3.75
N THR A 320 -8.69 -4.47 -5.06
CA THR A 320 -8.30 -5.47 -6.04
C THR A 320 -7.60 -4.77 -7.22
N VAL A 321 -6.30 -5.01 -7.45
CA VAL A 321 -5.51 -4.34 -8.50
C VAL A 321 -4.94 -5.34 -9.50
N TYR A 322 -5.36 -5.26 -10.75
CA TYR A 322 -4.89 -6.11 -11.85
C TYR A 322 -3.95 -5.33 -12.78
N ILE A 323 -2.65 -5.63 -12.75
CA ILE A 323 -1.70 -5.11 -13.73
C ILE A 323 -1.48 -6.17 -14.82
N LYS A 324 -1.61 -5.78 -16.09
CA LYS A 324 -1.21 -6.62 -17.24
C LYS A 324 0.22 -6.31 -17.61
N SER A 325 0.96 -7.35 -18.01
CA SER A 325 2.39 -7.28 -18.40
C SER A 325 2.71 -6.31 -19.53
N SER A 326 1.70 -5.86 -20.30
CA SER A 326 1.82 -4.83 -21.33
C SER A 326 1.84 -3.40 -20.80
N PHE A 327 1.63 -3.16 -19.49
CA PHE A 327 1.83 -1.85 -18.89
C PHE A 327 3.34 -1.54 -18.86
N SER A 328 3.78 -0.63 -19.73
CA SER A 328 5.20 -0.47 -20.06
C SER A 328 6.08 -0.18 -18.84
N LYS A 329 7.10 -1.02 -18.63
CA LYS A 329 8.18 -0.80 -17.65
C LYS A 329 8.84 0.58 -17.80
N THR A 330 8.87 1.13 -19.01
CA THR A 330 9.47 2.45 -19.30
C THR A 330 8.72 3.61 -18.64
N ASN A 331 7.41 3.47 -18.38
CA ASN A 331 6.67 4.45 -17.61
C ASN A 331 7.02 4.31 -16.13
N ALA A 332 6.95 3.08 -15.59
CA ALA A 332 7.27 2.78 -14.20
C ALA A 332 8.65 3.32 -13.77
N LYS A 333 9.68 3.12 -14.62
CA LYS A 333 11.09 3.47 -14.35
C LYS A 333 11.40 4.98 -14.25
N LYS A 334 10.42 5.88 -14.38
CA LYS A 334 10.60 7.33 -14.21
C LYS A 334 10.06 7.90 -12.89
N PHE A 335 9.33 7.12 -12.09
CA PHE A 335 8.54 7.66 -10.96
C PHE A 335 9.28 7.69 -9.61
N LEU A 336 10.35 6.91 -9.49
CA LEU A 336 11.23 6.88 -8.32
C LEU A 336 12.67 7.00 -8.84
N ASP A 337 13.63 7.08 -7.91
CA ASP A 337 15.07 7.21 -8.16
C ASP A 337 15.55 6.41 -9.39
N PRO A 338 16.22 7.02 -10.39
CA PRO A 338 16.68 6.31 -11.59
C PRO A 338 17.62 5.14 -11.32
N ASP A 339 18.25 5.07 -10.14
CA ASP A 339 19.11 3.95 -9.72
C ASP A 339 18.30 2.74 -9.20
N PHE A 340 16.99 2.88 -8.96
CA PHE A 340 16.10 1.76 -8.64
C PHE A 340 15.55 1.08 -9.90
N ASP A 341 15.64 -0.26 -9.97
CA ASP A 341 15.04 -1.03 -11.05
C ASP A 341 13.53 -1.23 -10.82
N ILE A 342 12.76 -0.17 -11.11
CA ILE A 342 11.35 -0.05 -10.67
C ILE A 342 10.46 -1.15 -11.24
N GLN A 343 9.84 -1.86 -10.31
CA GLN A 343 8.83 -2.87 -10.55
C GLN A 343 7.43 -2.24 -10.55
N PRO A 344 6.47 -2.74 -11.34
CA PRO A 344 5.11 -2.20 -11.39
C PRO A 344 4.45 -2.16 -10.00
N ILE A 345 4.20 -0.95 -9.50
CA ILE A 345 3.48 -0.71 -8.24
C ILE A 345 1.98 -0.77 -8.53
N GLY A 346 1.24 -1.55 -7.75
CA GLY A 346 -0.23 -1.58 -7.79
C GLY A 346 -0.89 -0.64 -6.78
N LEU A 347 -0.33 -0.55 -5.58
CA LEU A 347 -0.85 0.26 -4.48
C LEU A 347 0.28 1.02 -3.78
N MET A 348 0.07 2.31 -3.55
CA MET A 348 0.96 3.19 -2.79
C MET A 348 0.18 3.98 -1.74
N VAL A 349 0.61 3.90 -0.47
CA VAL A 349 0.06 4.67 0.65
C VAL A 349 1.21 5.40 1.33
N GLU A 350 1.35 6.70 1.06
CA GLU A 350 2.57 7.46 1.35
C GLU A 350 2.33 8.83 2.01
N GLN A 351 3.22 9.21 2.95
CA GLN A 351 3.28 10.54 3.57
C GLN A 351 1.95 11.00 4.21
N ASN A 352 1.09 10.07 4.61
CA ASN A 352 -0.14 10.38 5.32
C ASN A 352 0.13 10.52 6.83
N HIS A 353 -0.80 11.15 7.54
CA HIS A 353 -0.73 11.23 9.01
C HIS A 353 -1.10 9.88 9.66
N LYS A 354 -1.54 9.90 10.93
CA LYS A 354 -1.70 8.69 11.75
C LYS A 354 -3.03 7.95 11.55
N GLN A 355 -3.12 6.75 12.11
CA GLN A 355 -4.33 5.91 12.15
C GLN A 355 -4.72 5.44 10.74
N ILE A 356 -3.85 4.62 10.15
CA ILE A 356 -4.02 4.05 8.80
C ILE A 356 -4.34 2.56 8.92
N ILE A 357 -5.45 2.13 8.32
CA ILE A 357 -5.88 0.73 8.26
C ILE A 357 -5.94 0.31 6.80
N ILE A 358 -5.18 -0.73 6.45
CA ILE A 358 -5.16 -1.37 5.13
C ILE A 358 -5.55 -2.84 5.31
N LYS A 359 -6.61 -3.30 4.62
CA LYS A 359 -7.19 -4.63 4.82
C LYS A 359 -7.76 -5.26 3.55
N ASN A 360 -7.61 -6.58 3.41
CA ASN A 360 -8.15 -7.38 2.29
C ASN A 360 -7.73 -6.82 0.92
N ILE A 361 -6.42 -6.76 0.70
CA ILE A 361 -5.82 -6.21 -0.51
C ILE A 361 -5.36 -7.35 -1.42
N LYS A 362 -5.72 -7.29 -2.71
CA LYS A 362 -5.37 -8.30 -3.70
C LYS A 362 -4.70 -7.64 -4.90
N ILE A 363 -3.47 -8.05 -5.25
CA ILE A 363 -2.70 -7.45 -6.36
C ILE A 363 -2.14 -8.55 -7.26
N TRP A 364 -2.34 -8.41 -8.57
CA TRP A 364 -1.80 -9.31 -9.59
C TRP A 364 -0.78 -8.59 -10.47
N ASN A 365 0.42 -9.19 -10.59
CA ASN A 365 1.60 -8.68 -11.30
C ASN A 365 2.03 -7.27 -10.85
N GLY A 366 1.88 -6.96 -9.57
CA GLY A 366 2.27 -5.68 -9.00
C GLY A 366 2.76 -5.79 -7.56
N SER A 367 3.32 -4.70 -7.04
CA SER A 367 3.75 -4.55 -5.65
C SER A 367 2.86 -3.60 -4.84
N MET A 368 3.05 -3.60 -3.53
CA MET A 368 2.43 -2.69 -2.58
C MET A 368 3.51 -1.93 -1.79
N THR A 369 3.39 -0.61 -1.71
CA THR A 369 4.32 0.25 -0.97
C THR A 369 3.57 1.08 0.08
N VAL A 370 4.02 1.04 1.33
CA VAL A 370 3.50 1.85 2.43
C VAL A 370 4.67 2.64 3.05
N ALA A 371 4.75 3.93 2.75
CA ALA A 371 5.98 4.70 2.92
C ALA A 371 5.79 6.03 3.69
N GLY A 372 6.69 6.35 4.62
CA GLY A 372 6.79 7.71 5.17
C GLY A 372 5.56 8.21 5.94
N ASN A 373 4.68 7.34 6.41
CA ASN A 373 3.49 7.73 7.17
C ASN A 373 3.81 7.97 8.65
N ASP A 374 2.91 8.66 9.38
CA ASP A 374 3.02 8.84 10.84
C ASP A 374 2.73 7.52 11.60
N ASN A 375 2.35 7.62 12.89
CA ASN A 375 2.11 6.49 13.78
C ASN A 375 0.81 5.72 13.45
N ASP A 376 0.66 4.56 14.08
CA ASP A 376 -0.58 3.78 14.13
C ASP A 376 -1.01 3.25 12.74
N LEU A 377 -0.12 2.47 12.12
CA LEU A 377 -0.32 1.80 10.84
C LEU A 377 -0.70 0.33 11.05
N SER A 378 -1.79 -0.13 10.45
CA SER A 378 -2.20 -1.53 10.40
C SER A 378 -2.34 -2.01 8.96
N VAL A 379 -1.68 -3.11 8.60
CA VAL A 379 -1.80 -3.79 7.30
C VAL A 379 -2.19 -5.25 7.54
N SER A 380 -3.26 -5.72 6.91
CA SER A 380 -3.84 -7.06 7.15
C SER A 380 -4.45 -7.69 5.90
N ASP A 381 -4.51 -9.02 5.86
CA ASP A 381 -5.19 -9.80 4.81
C ASP A 381 -4.70 -9.41 3.39
N VAL A 382 -3.39 -9.48 3.15
CA VAL A 382 -2.78 -9.05 1.88
C VAL A 382 -2.40 -10.26 1.04
N TYR A 383 -2.90 -10.31 -0.21
CA TYR A 383 -2.59 -11.35 -1.19
C TYR A 383 -1.98 -10.75 -2.46
N LEU A 384 -0.71 -11.06 -2.73
CA LEU A 384 -0.03 -10.72 -3.98
C LEU A 384 0.20 -11.99 -4.80
N ASN A 385 -0.04 -11.91 -6.11
CA ASN A 385 0.37 -12.94 -7.07
C ASN A 385 1.31 -12.29 -8.09
N SER A 386 2.60 -12.66 -8.06
CA SER A 386 3.63 -11.95 -8.82
C SER A 386 4.87 -12.80 -9.13
N TYR A 387 4.96 -13.31 -10.36
CA TYR A 387 6.02 -14.22 -10.81
C TYR A 387 7.27 -13.53 -11.40
N HIS A 388 7.25 -12.21 -11.58
CA HIS A 388 8.29 -11.47 -12.30
C HIS A 388 8.92 -10.33 -11.49
N LEU A 389 8.56 -10.21 -10.21
CA LEU A 389 8.94 -9.12 -9.32
C LEU A 389 9.75 -9.69 -8.15
N PHE A 390 10.77 -8.96 -7.71
CA PHE A 390 11.52 -9.26 -6.47
C PHE A 390 10.91 -8.56 -5.26
N ASN A 391 10.26 -7.40 -5.44
CA ASN A 391 9.66 -6.62 -4.38
C ASN A 391 8.15 -6.81 -4.40
N GLY A 392 7.59 -7.39 -3.34
CA GLY A 392 6.15 -7.60 -3.22
C GLY A 392 5.51 -6.56 -2.32
N VAL A 393 5.79 -6.63 -1.02
CA VAL A 393 5.28 -5.65 -0.04
C VAL A 393 6.45 -4.90 0.59
N ILE A 394 6.46 -3.57 0.46
CA ILE A 394 7.45 -2.68 1.05
C ILE A 394 6.79 -1.81 2.11
N VAL A 395 7.29 -1.83 3.35
CA VAL A 395 6.85 -0.96 4.46
C VAL A 395 8.07 -0.17 4.95
N VAL A 396 8.16 1.12 4.58
CA VAL A 396 9.40 1.90 4.70
C VAL A 396 9.23 3.27 5.35
N SER A 397 10.14 3.64 6.25
CA SER A 397 10.23 4.99 6.85
C SER A 397 8.96 5.49 7.53
N ASN A 398 8.07 4.60 7.99
CA ASN A 398 6.91 4.98 8.80
C ASN A 398 7.34 5.17 10.27
N LYS A 399 6.55 5.89 11.08
CA LYS A 399 6.90 6.15 12.49
C LYS A 399 6.57 4.95 13.41
N ASP A 400 6.04 5.20 14.60
CA ASP A 400 5.83 4.17 15.63
C ASP A 400 4.49 3.42 15.46
N ASN A 401 4.33 2.29 16.16
CA ASN A 401 3.08 1.50 16.23
C ASN A 401 2.62 0.94 14.87
N ILE A 402 3.42 0.02 14.31
CA ILE A 402 3.12 -0.65 13.04
C ILE A 402 2.68 -2.08 13.31
N MET A 403 1.55 -2.51 12.75
CA MET A 403 1.07 -3.89 12.82
C MET A 403 0.86 -4.47 11.43
N LEU A 404 1.50 -5.61 11.14
CA LEU A 404 1.34 -6.37 9.91
C LEU A 404 0.76 -7.76 10.24
N SER A 405 -0.20 -8.26 9.45
CA SER A 405 -0.79 -9.59 9.66
C SER A 405 -1.19 -10.23 8.34
N ASP A 406 -1.08 -11.56 8.24
CA ASP A 406 -1.70 -12.35 7.17
C ASP A 406 -1.33 -11.86 5.76
N ILE A 407 -0.02 -11.86 5.48
CA ILE A 407 0.56 -11.42 4.20
C ILE A 407 1.03 -12.65 3.41
N ILE A 408 0.42 -12.86 2.25
CA ILE A 408 0.70 -13.97 1.34
C ILE A 408 1.12 -13.42 -0.02
N ILE A 409 2.27 -13.88 -0.49
CA ILE A 409 2.85 -13.57 -1.78
C ILE A 409 3.11 -14.90 -2.49
N ASP A 410 2.38 -15.15 -3.57
CA ASP A 410 2.62 -16.26 -4.49
C ASP A 410 3.59 -15.79 -5.59
N GLY A 411 4.82 -16.32 -5.58
CA GLY A 411 5.84 -16.01 -6.59
C GLY A 411 7.25 -15.89 -6.01
N LEU A 412 8.06 -15.03 -6.63
CA LEU A 412 9.47 -14.78 -6.24
C LEU A 412 9.66 -13.44 -5.50
N ALA A 413 8.56 -12.80 -5.12
CA ALA A 413 8.58 -11.48 -4.50
C ALA A 413 8.71 -11.55 -2.97
N GLU A 414 9.35 -10.53 -2.40
CA GLU A 414 9.73 -10.41 -1.00
C GLU A 414 8.81 -9.47 -0.19
N ILE A 415 8.86 -9.62 1.13
CA ILE A 415 8.34 -8.65 2.10
C ILE A 415 9.54 -7.91 2.71
N ILE A 416 9.60 -6.59 2.54
CA ILE A 416 10.69 -5.74 3.01
C ILE A 416 10.13 -4.69 3.97
N ILE A 417 10.64 -4.64 5.19
CA ILE A 417 10.21 -3.69 6.22
C ILE A 417 11.45 -2.94 6.74
N THR A 418 11.60 -1.66 6.38
CA THR A 418 12.87 -0.95 6.61
C THR A 418 12.73 0.48 7.11
N LEU A 419 13.69 0.95 7.90
CA LEU A 419 13.77 2.34 8.41
C LEU A 419 12.55 2.81 9.23
N ASN A 420 11.74 1.90 9.77
CA ASN A 420 10.55 2.29 10.53
C ASN A 420 10.86 2.59 12.01
N GLY A 421 9.92 3.23 12.71
CA GLY A 421 10.01 3.54 14.14
C GLY A 421 9.94 2.34 15.08
N ASN A 422 9.50 2.59 16.31
CA ASN A 422 9.40 1.60 17.38
C ASN A 422 8.03 0.91 17.38
N TYR A 423 7.91 -0.19 18.14
CA TYR A 423 6.66 -0.94 18.33
C TYR A 423 6.10 -1.51 17.02
N LEU A 424 6.93 -2.35 16.38
CA LEU A 424 6.60 -3.04 15.14
C LEU A 424 6.14 -4.47 15.47
N SER A 425 4.90 -4.81 15.14
CA SER A 425 4.33 -6.14 15.36
C SER A 425 3.99 -6.83 14.04
N VAL A 426 4.34 -8.12 13.92
CA VAL A 426 4.00 -8.97 12.78
C VAL A 426 3.35 -10.25 13.28
N LYS A 427 2.23 -10.63 12.66
CA LYS A 427 1.35 -11.69 13.18
C LYS A 427 0.91 -12.68 12.10
N ASN A 428 0.54 -13.88 12.58
CA ASN A 428 -0.17 -14.90 11.81
C ASN A 428 0.57 -15.33 10.52
N ARG A 429 -0.14 -15.59 9.41
CA ARG A 429 0.48 -16.23 8.25
C ARG A 429 1.40 -15.26 7.49
N LEU A 430 2.63 -15.69 7.24
CA LEU A 430 3.56 -15.04 6.31
C LEU A 430 3.96 -16.02 5.22
N GLN A 431 3.87 -15.61 3.96
CA GLN A 431 4.34 -16.39 2.83
C GLN A 431 4.91 -15.43 1.78
N ALA A 432 6.18 -15.61 1.43
CA ALA A 432 6.91 -14.84 0.44
C ALA A 432 8.18 -15.59 0.01
N PHE A 433 8.89 -15.11 -1.01
CA PHE A 433 10.21 -15.67 -1.31
C PHE A 433 11.20 -15.46 -0.14
N GLN A 434 11.17 -14.26 0.45
CA GLN A 434 11.93 -13.86 1.64
C GLN A 434 11.15 -12.80 2.43
N PHE A 435 11.39 -12.75 3.74
CA PHE A 435 10.90 -11.69 4.62
C PHE A 435 12.09 -11.02 5.32
N THR A 436 12.22 -9.70 5.20
CA THR A 436 13.39 -8.96 5.67
C THR A 436 12.98 -7.71 6.47
N MET A 437 13.48 -7.59 7.71
CA MET A 437 13.42 -6.39 8.54
C MET A 437 14.80 -5.72 8.65
N VAL A 438 14.95 -4.48 8.17
CA VAL A 438 16.24 -3.76 8.17
C VAL A 438 16.12 -2.41 8.88
N GLU A 439 17.06 -2.07 9.77
CA GLU A 439 17.21 -0.70 10.33
C GLU A 439 15.94 -0.10 10.98
N ASN A 440 15.03 -0.94 11.50
CA ASN A 440 13.86 -0.47 12.24
C ASN A 440 14.21 -0.12 13.70
N GLY A 441 13.30 0.56 14.40
CA GLY A 441 13.44 0.94 15.81
C GLY A 441 13.38 -0.23 16.80
N ASN A 442 13.03 0.08 18.05
CA ASN A 442 12.98 -0.89 19.14
C ASN A 442 11.61 -1.57 19.28
N ASN A 443 11.55 -2.63 20.08
CA ASN A 443 10.32 -3.35 20.44
C ASN A 443 9.65 -3.98 19.21
N ILE A 444 10.38 -4.87 18.53
CA ILE A 444 9.90 -5.67 17.41
C ILE A 444 9.28 -6.96 17.95
N SER A 445 8.08 -7.33 17.50
CA SER A 445 7.37 -8.51 18.00
C SER A 445 6.76 -9.33 16.86
N VAL A 446 7.14 -10.60 16.77
CA VAL A 446 6.70 -11.55 15.75
C VAL A 446 5.95 -12.68 16.46
N ILE A 447 4.61 -12.73 16.30
CA ILE A 447 3.71 -13.53 17.14
C ILE A 447 2.85 -14.48 16.30
N ASN A 448 2.77 -15.76 16.67
CA ASN A 448 1.96 -16.78 16.00
C ASN A 448 2.29 -16.94 14.50
N VAL A 449 3.55 -16.67 14.12
CA VAL A 449 3.94 -16.62 12.71
C VAL A 449 4.22 -18.01 12.16
N THR A 450 3.57 -18.35 11.04
CA THR A 450 3.90 -19.55 10.26
C THR A 450 4.43 -19.12 8.89
N ALA A 451 5.71 -19.38 8.65
CA ALA A 451 6.43 -19.11 7.41
C ALA A 451 6.72 -20.42 6.66
N THR A 452 6.31 -20.48 5.41
CA THR A 452 6.33 -21.69 4.56
C THR A 452 6.66 -21.31 3.12
N SER A 453 6.85 -22.30 2.23
CA SER A 453 7.10 -22.04 0.80
C SER A 453 8.35 -21.20 0.56
N ASN A 454 9.48 -21.60 1.17
CA ASN A 454 10.80 -20.96 1.09
C ASN A 454 10.98 -19.64 1.87
N THR A 455 9.98 -19.12 2.59
CA THR A 455 10.15 -17.88 3.37
C THR A 455 11.12 -18.04 4.56
N SER A 456 12.28 -17.39 4.48
CA SER A 456 13.15 -17.10 5.64
C SER A 456 12.73 -15.78 6.30
N LEU A 457 13.04 -15.61 7.60
CA LEU A 457 12.93 -14.33 8.31
C LEU A 457 14.32 -13.78 8.62
N THR A 458 14.65 -12.60 8.08
CA THR A 458 15.92 -11.92 8.29
C THR A 458 15.73 -10.60 9.05
N PHE A 459 16.53 -10.37 10.09
CA PHE A 459 16.54 -9.16 10.91
C PHE A 459 17.94 -8.55 10.88
N GLN A 460 18.10 -7.37 10.28
CA GLN A 460 19.39 -6.69 10.12
C GLN A 460 19.39 -5.27 10.71
N SER A 461 20.41 -4.92 11.48
CA SER A 461 20.67 -3.56 12.00
C SER A 461 19.50 -2.91 12.77
N ASN A 462 18.53 -3.69 13.25
CA ASN A 462 17.38 -3.16 13.98
C ASN A 462 17.77 -2.70 15.41
N GLY A 463 16.85 -1.97 16.04
CA GLY A 463 16.91 -1.64 17.46
C GLY A 463 16.78 -2.85 18.39
N GLY A 464 16.70 -2.58 19.69
CA GLY A 464 16.62 -3.60 20.71
C GLY A 464 15.22 -4.18 20.92
N ASN A 465 15.15 -5.24 21.71
CA ASN A 465 13.92 -5.92 22.13
C ASN A 465 13.16 -6.53 20.95
N ILE A 466 13.79 -7.50 20.29
CA ILE A 466 13.16 -8.32 19.26
C ILE A 466 12.57 -9.55 19.96
N THR A 467 11.29 -9.85 19.79
CA THR A 467 10.63 -11.01 20.40
C THR A 467 9.96 -11.86 19.34
N LEU A 468 10.32 -13.14 19.25
CA LEU A 468 9.66 -14.15 18.44
C LEU A 468 8.90 -15.09 19.38
N ASN A 469 7.59 -15.15 19.27
CA ASN A 469 6.73 -15.98 20.10
C ASN A 469 5.80 -16.85 19.24
N ASN A 470 5.86 -18.17 19.42
CA ASN A 470 5.07 -19.14 18.65
C ASN A 470 5.33 -19.00 17.14
N VAL A 471 6.59 -19.13 16.73
CA VAL A 471 7.03 -18.94 15.33
C VAL A 471 7.48 -20.26 14.73
N THR A 472 6.87 -20.67 13.62
CA THR A 472 7.24 -21.88 12.86
C THR A 472 7.73 -21.51 11.47
N ILE A 473 8.92 -21.99 11.10
CA ILE A 473 9.55 -21.78 9.80
C ILE A 473 9.89 -23.14 9.20
N LYS A 474 9.48 -23.38 7.95
CA LYS A 474 9.65 -24.68 7.32
C LYS A 474 10.00 -24.60 5.83
N ARG A 475 10.95 -25.45 5.40
CA ARG A 475 11.36 -25.66 3.99
C ARG A 475 11.97 -24.42 3.34
N VAL A 476 13.02 -23.87 3.93
CA VAL A 476 13.85 -22.82 3.31
C VAL A 476 14.99 -23.49 2.55
N SER A 477 14.87 -23.53 1.22
CA SER A 477 15.81 -24.20 0.31
C SER A 477 17.14 -23.46 0.12
N LYS A 478 17.21 -22.18 0.46
CA LYS A 478 18.41 -21.34 0.35
C LYS A 478 18.61 -20.50 1.61
N GLY A 479 19.73 -20.70 2.29
CA GLY A 479 20.06 -19.99 3.53
C GLY A 479 19.33 -20.55 4.76
N CYS A 480 19.32 -19.75 5.83
CA CYS A 480 18.79 -20.15 7.13
C CYS A 480 17.33 -19.71 7.32
N GLY A 481 16.57 -20.45 8.13
CA GLY A 481 15.19 -20.09 8.45
C GLY A 481 15.10 -18.76 9.20
N LEU A 482 15.99 -18.56 10.19
CA LEU A 482 16.18 -17.30 10.90
C LEU A 482 17.57 -16.73 10.63
N SER A 483 17.65 -15.43 10.37
CA SER A 483 18.92 -14.71 10.29
C SER A 483 18.90 -13.42 11.11
N PHE A 484 19.93 -13.17 11.92
CA PHE A 484 20.10 -11.97 12.74
C PHE A 484 21.47 -11.33 12.47
N PHE A 485 21.50 -10.10 11.95
CA PHE A 485 22.73 -9.40 11.58
C PHE A 485 22.82 -8.03 12.27
N TYR A 486 23.83 -7.80 13.09
CA TYR A 486 24.15 -6.47 13.65
C TYR A 486 23.00 -5.74 14.39
N ASN A 487 21.95 -6.45 14.82
CA ASN A 487 20.87 -5.85 15.62
C ASN A 487 21.46 -5.38 16.97
N LYS A 488 21.13 -4.17 17.41
CA LYS A 488 21.82 -3.49 18.52
C LYS A 488 21.69 -4.26 19.84
N GLY A 489 22.81 -4.61 20.48
CA GLY A 489 22.81 -5.09 21.87
C GLY A 489 24.19 -5.32 22.49
N PHE A 490 24.66 -4.36 23.30
CA PHE A 490 25.75 -4.62 24.26
C PHE A 490 25.71 -3.72 25.50
N TYR A 491 25.45 -2.43 25.34
CA TYR A 491 25.38 -1.45 26.45
C TYR A 491 23.95 -1.04 26.83
N THR A 492 22.99 -1.31 25.95
CA THR A 492 21.55 -1.21 26.21
C THR A 492 21.01 -2.60 26.52
N SER A 493 19.91 -2.68 27.30
CA SER A 493 19.22 -3.92 27.73
C SER A 493 18.50 -4.69 26.61
N SER A 494 19.04 -4.60 25.39
CA SER A 494 18.49 -5.08 24.14
C SER A 494 18.77 -6.57 23.96
N SER A 495 17.70 -7.36 23.83
CA SER A 495 17.78 -8.80 23.59
C SER A 495 16.92 -9.26 22.40
N ILE A 496 17.24 -10.44 21.88
CA ILE A 496 16.42 -11.22 20.96
C ILE A 496 15.83 -12.38 21.77
N THR A 497 14.55 -12.29 22.11
CA THR A 497 13.83 -13.29 22.91
C THR A 497 13.08 -14.28 22.00
N LEU A 498 13.25 -15.57 22.27
CA LEU A 498 12.72 -16.69 21.49
C LEU A 498 11.83 -17.55 22.41
N ILE A 499 10.55 -17.70 22.07
CA ILE A 499 9.55 -18.45 22.84
C ILE A 499 8.80 -19.37 21.88
N ASN A 500 8.80 -20.69 22.11
CA ASN A 500 8.13 -21.66 21.24
C ASN A 500 8.47 -21.48 19.74
N VAL A 501 9.76 -21.43 19.40
CA VAL A 501 10.22 -21.22 18.02
C VAL A 501 10.65 -22.55 17.41
N THR A 502 10.12 -22.89 16.24
CA THR A 502 10.47 -24.10 15.49
C THR A 502 11.02 -23.74 14.11
N VAL A 503 12.22 -24.21 13.76
CA VAL A 503 12.79 -24.09 12.41
C VAL A 503 13.16 -25.47 11.88
N SER A 504 12.62 -25.84 10.71
CA SER A 504 12.77 -27.20 10.18
C SER A 504 12.90 -27.31 8.67
N GLU A 505 13.64 -28.33 8.22
CA GLU A 505 13.87 -28.62 6.80
C GLU A 505 14.50 -27.41 6.05
N CYS A 506 15.35 -26.62 6.72
CA CYS A 506 16.00 -25.42 6.16
C CYS A 506 17.51 -25.64 5.90
N GLY A 507 18.13 -24.76 5.11
CA GLY A 507 19.58 -24.74 4.90
C GLY A 507 20.40 -24.45 6.16
N CYS A 508 19.86 -23.71 7.13
CA CYS A 508 20.22 -23.83 8.54
C CYS A 508 19.06 -23.35 9.43
N GLY A 509 19.07 -23.64 10.73
CA GLY A 509 18.06 -23.16 11.66
C GLY A 509 18.17 -21.65 11.93
N ILE A 510 19.19 -21.24 12.69
CA ILE A 510 19.53 -19.83 12.98
C ILE A 510 20.92 -19.49 12.43
N TYR A 511 21.08 -18.34 11.78
CA TYR A 511 22.38 -17.67 11.68
C TYR A 511 22.35 -16.34 12.43
N ALA A 512 23.22 -16.14 13.42
CA ALA A 512 23.28 -14.90 14.19
C ALA A 512 24.71 -14.32 14.20
N TYR A 513 24.85 -13.07 13.78
CA TYR A 513 26.13 -12.38 13.69
C TYR A 513 26.07 -10.96 14.26
N GLY A 514 27.01 -10.65 15.14
CA GLY A 514 27.16 -9.35 15.79
C GLY A 514 27.07 -9.47 17.31
N GLN A 515 26.78 -8.35 17.98
CA GLN A 515 26.69 -8.28 19.44
C GLN A 515 25.21 -8.21 19.85
N SER A 516 24.71 -9.28 20.47
CA SER A 516 23.35 -9.37 21.01
C SER A 516 23.21 -10.58 21.93
N LEU A 517 22.18 -10.56 22.80
CA LEU A 517 21.76 -11.68 23.62
C LEU A 517 20.57 -12.40 22.95
N LEU A 518 20.75 -13.65 22.53
CA LEU A 518 19.68 -14.56 22.13
C LEU A 518 19.22 -15.34 23.37
N ASN A 519 17.97 -15.11 23.78
CA ASN A 519 17.42 -15.60 25.04
C ASN A 519 16.20 -16.50 24.80
N PHE A 520 16.32 -17.79 25.10
CA PHE A 520 15.25 -18.78 24.96
C PHE A 520 14.45 -18.90 26.25
N THR A 521 13.16 -18.56 26.26
CA THR A 521 12.39 -18.48 27.51
C THR A 521 10.98 -19.05 27.40
N SER A 522 10.40 -19.38 28.56
CA SER A 522 9.00 -19.75 28.79
C SER A 522 8.51 -21.06 28.15
N HIS A 523 8.85 -21.33 26.88
CA HIS A 523 8.50 -22.55 26.15
C HIS A 523 9.67 -22.99 25.27
N PRO A 524 10.01 -24.30 25.23
CA PRO A 524 11.12 -24.82 24.44
C PRO A 524 11.07 -24.43 22.97
N SER A 525 12.25 -24.33 22.35
CA SER A 525 12.40 -24.09 20.90
C SER A 525 13.11 -25.26 20.23
N SER A 526 12.86 -25.49 18.94
CA SER A 526 13.29 -26.69 18.22
C SER A 526 13.88 -26.42 16.83
N PHE A 527 15.02 -27.03 16.54
CA PHE A 527 15.75 -26.95 15.27
C PHE A 527 15.89 -28.36 14.70
N ILE A 528 15.11 -28.68 13.65
CA ILE A 528 14.84 -30.07 13.24
C ILE A 528 15.15 -30.31 11.76
N ASN A 529 15.90 -31.37 11.44
CA ASN A 529 16.19 -31.80 10.05
C ASN A 529 16.80 -30.70 9.15
N ASN A 530 17.54 -29.74 9.71
CA ASN A 530 18.19 -28.68 8.91
C ASN A 530 19.50 -29.21 8.30
N THR A 531 19.85 -28.78 7.08
CA THR A 531 21.03 -29.28 6.35
C THR A 531 21.89 -28.13 5.81
N SER A 532 23.01 -27.86 6.45
CA SER A 532 23.94 -26.79 6.06
C SER A 532 25.05 -27.31 5.17
N ILE A 533 25.22 -26.68 4.01
CA ILE A 533 26.38 -26.89 3.13
C ILE A 533 27.70 -26.40 3.75
N ASN A 534 27.60 -25.61 4.82
CA ASN A 534 28.71 -25.09 5.60
C ASN A 534 28.64 -25.69 7.02
N ASN A 535 28.71 -24.85 8.03
CA ASN A 535 28.74 -25.22 9.45
C ASN A 535 27.35 -25.04 10.09
N GLY A 536 27.18 -25.49 11.35
CA GLY A 536 26.11 -25.00 12.23
C GLY A 536 24.70 -25.23 11.72
N ALA A 537 24.33 -26.46 11.34
CA ALA A 537 23.06 -26.68 10.64
C ALA A 537 21.82 -26.39 11.49
N GLY A 538 21.87 -26.64 12.81
CA GLY A 538 20.86 -26.13 13.73
C GLY A 538 21.03 -24.64 14.04
N MET A 539 22.26 -24.20 14.31
CA MET A 539 22.60 -22.82 14.63
C MET A 539 24.05 -22.48 14.26
N GLN A 540 24.25 -21.35 13.60
CA GLN A 540 25.55 -20.75 13.32
C GLN A 540 25.62 -19.39 14.04
N ILE A 541 26.66 -19.13 14.84
CA ILE A 541 26.84 -17.85 15.54
C ILE A 541 28.22 -17.24 15.34
N GLY A 542 28.32 -15.90 15.36
CA GLY A 542 29.57 -15.15 15.28
C GLY A 542 29.41 -13.70 15.77
N GLY A 543 30.50 -12.93 15.81
CA GLY A 543 30.42 -11.48 16.10
C GLY A 543 30.26 -11.06 17.57
N GLY A 544 30.18 -12.00 18.52
CA GLY A 544 29.97 -11.70 19.94
C GLY A 544 28.56 -12.00 20.46
N ILE A 545 27.79 -12.85 19.78
CA ILE A 545 26.50 -13.35 20.25
C ILE A 545 26.65 -14.13 21.56
N ILE A 546 25.76 -13.85 22.51
CA ILE A 546 25.57 -14.60 23.76
C ILE A 546 24.26 -15.39 23.66
N LEU A 547 24.28 -16.66 24.07
CA LEU A 547 23.13 -17.55 24.16
C LEU A 547 22.75 -17.76 25.62
N SER A 548 21.47 -17.58 25.94
CA SER A 548 20.89 -17.80 27.27
C SER A 548 19.60 -18.59 27.17
N SER A 549 19.25 -19.36 28.20
CA SER A 549 17.93 -19.99 28.28
C SER A 549 17.38 -20.11 29.70
N SER A 550 16.06 -20.21 29.82
CA SER A 550 15.37 -20.70 31.01
C SER A 550 14.54 -21.98 30.74
N VAL A 551 14.68 -22.55 29.54
CA VAL A 551 13.97 -23.71 29.02
C VAL A 551 14.87 -24.49 28.05
N ASP A 552 14.54 -25.75 27.79
CA ASP A 552 15.26 -26.59 26.84
C ASP A 552 15.25 -26.02 25.42
N VAL A 553 16.35 -26.27 24.68
CA VAL A 553 16.48 -25.92 23.26
C VAL A 553 16.90 -27.14 22.44
N TYR A 554 15.98 -27.67 21.64
CA TYR A 554 16.13 -28.96 20.96
C TYR A 554 16.81 -28.82 19.60
N PHE A 555 17.81 -29.66 19.35
CA PHE A 555 18.53 -29.79 18.08
C PHE A 555 18.48 -31.25 17.62
N ILE A 556 17.63 -31.53 16.63
CA ILE A 556 17.25 -32.89 16.23
C ILE A 556 17.57 -33.14 14.75
N ASN A 557 18.34 -34.19 14.45
CA ASN A 557 18.68 -34.67 13.11
C ASN A 557 19.29 -33.59 12.18
N ASN A 558 20.04 -32.61 12.69
CA ASN A 558 20.64 -31.58 11.84
C ASN A 558 21.97 -32.08 11.24
N THR A 559 22.25 -31.72 9.98
CA THR A 559 23.41 -32.19 9.22
C THR A 559 24.25 -31.02 8.68
N ALA A 560 25.51 -30.89 9.10
CA ALA A 560 26.46 -29.92 8.55
C ALA A 560 27.51 -30.60 7.66
N HIS A 561 27.73 -30.08 6.45
CA HIS A 561 28.80 -30.54 5.55
C HIS A 561 30.20 -30.05 5.96
N GLY A 562 30.28 -29.01 6.79
CA GLY A 562 31.47 -28.57 7.50
C GLY A 562 31.48 -29.09 8.94
N VAL A 563 31.53 -28.18 9.90
CA VAL A 563 31.67 -28.46 11.33
C VAL A 563 30.48 -27.98 12.17
N GLY A 564 30.25 -28.60 13.34
CA GLY A 564 29.17 -28.22 14.26
C GLY A 564 27.79 -28.58 13.73
N GLY A 565 27.44 -29.87 13.71
CA GLY A 565 26.19 -30.38 13.12
C GLY A 565 24.94 -29.75 13.74
N ALA A 566 24.92 -29.56 15.06
CA ALA A 566 23.92 -28.72 15.72
C ALA A 566 24.35 -27.23 15.75
N ILE A 567 25.47 -26.90 16.39
CA ILE A 567 25.91 -25.52 16.68
C ILE A 567 27.35 -25.28 16.23
N TYR A 568 27.58 -24.21 15.46
CA TYR A 568 28.90 -23.69 15.14
C TYR A 568 29.12 -22.27 15.67
N VAL A 569 30.30 -22.02 16.23
CA VAL A 569 30.74 -20.69 16.68
C VAL A 569 31.94 -20.20 15.86
N ASP A 570 31.80 -19.06 15.21
CA ASP A 570 32.89 -18.43 14.45
C ASP A 570 33.89 -17.74 15.38
N VAL A 571 35.17 -18.00 15.14
CA VAL A 571 36.31 -17.62 15.99
C VAL A 571 37.14 -16.48 15.39
N ASN A 572 36.89 -16.08 14.13
CA ASN A 572 37.72 -15.15 13.36
C ASN A 572 37.76 -13.69 13.89
N ILE A 573 37.21 -13.45 15.10
CA ILE A 573 37.12 -12.14 15.77
C ILE A 573 37.91 -12.16 17.10
N LEU A 574 38.53 -13.30 17.44
CA LEU A 574 39.17 -13.52 18.73
C LEU A 574 40.67 -13.15 18.75
N LYS A 575 40.99 -11.86 18.89
CA LYS A 575 42.28 -11.46 19.45
C LYS A 575 42.34 -11.89 20.92
N ILE A 576 43.30 -12.76 21.26
CA ILE A 576 43.41 -13.46 22.56
C ILE A 576 43.46 -12.52 23.78
N GLU A 577 43.84 -11.27 23.58
CA GLU A 577 44.07 -10.30 24.66
C GLU A 577 42.80 -9.53 25.10
N SER A 578 41.74 -9.47 24.28
CA SER A 578 40.47 -8.80 24.65
C SER A 578 39.41 -9.78 25.16
N LEU A 579 39.84 -10.92 25.72
CA LEU A 579 39.10 -12.19 25.55
C LEU A 579 38.67 -12.87 26.88
N VAL A 580 38.66 -12.11 27.98
CA VAL A 580 38.26 -12.62 29.31
C VAL A 580 36.79 -12.30 29.64
N GLU A 581 36.17 -11.30 28.99
CA GLU A 581 34.95 -10.69 29.52
C GLU A 581 33.61 -11.39 29.17
N PHE A 582 33.50 -12.22 28.11
CA PHE A 582 32.19 -12.72 27.64
C PHE A 582 32.14 -14.21 27.24
N CYS A 583 31.24 -14.96 27.87
CA CYS A 583 30.95 -16.37 27.60
C CYS A 583 29.84 -16.52 26.56
N THR A 584 30.05 -17.41 25.57
CA THR A 584 29.08 -17.70 24.49
C THR A 584 27.79 -18.31 25.02
N PHE A 585 27.87 -19.20 26.00
CA PHE A 585 26.72 -19.83 26.62
C PHE A 585 26.59 -19.39 28.09
N GLN A 586 25.41 -18.92 28.48
CA GLN A 586 25.09 -18.45 29.84
C GLN A 586 23.76 -19.07 30.29
N ASN A 587 23.79 -20.09 31.16
CA ASN A 587 22.60 -20.88 31.51
C ASN A 587 21.87 -21.45 30.28
N PHE A 588 22.60 -21.84 29.23
CA PHE A 588 22.02 -22.40 28.01
C PHE A 588 21.85 -23.92 28.15
N THR A 589 20.63 -24.43 27.94
CA THR A 589 20.25 -25.85 28.12
C THR A 589 19.86 -26.48 26.77
N PRO A 590 20.83 -26.88 25.94
CA PRO A 590 20.54 -27.55 24.67
C PRO A 590 20.28 -29.05 24.86
N ILE A 591 19.37 -29.60 24.06
CA ILE A 591 19.10 -31.03 23.94
C ILE A 591 19.46 -31.48 22.53
N PHE A 592 20.38 -32.42 22.40
CA PHE A 592 20.90 -32.90 21.12
C PHE A 592 20.42 -34.32 20.79
N VAL A 593 19.94 -34.54 19.57
CA VAL A 593 19.49 -35.85 19.09
C VAL A 593 19.94 -36.06 17.64
N ASN A 594 20.80 -37.05 17.40
CA ASN A 594 21.23 -37.50 16.06
C ASN A 594 21.79 -36.40 15.11
N ASN A 595 22.42 -35.34 15.63
CA ASN A 595 23.07 -34.36 14.76
C ASN A 595 24.37 -34.93 14.17
N THR A 596 24.72 -34.51 12.96
CA THR A 596 25.87 -35.03 12.21
C THR A 596 26.68 -33.89 11.61
N ALA A 597 28.01 -33.94 11.73
CA ALA A 597 28.93 -33.09 10.97
C ALA A 597 29.85 -33.95 10.11
N VAL A 598 30.07 -33.55 8.86
CA VAL A 598 30.94 -34.30 7.93
C VAL A 598 32.43 -34.10 8.24
N VAL A 599 32.83 -32.93 8.76
CA VAL A 599 34.23 -32.65 9.10
C VAL A 599 34.53 -32.90 10.59
N ALA A 600 33.84 -32.23 11.51
CA ALA A 600 34.04 -32.37 12.97
C ALA A 600 32.91 -31.74 13.79
N GLY A 601 32.71 -32.22 15.02
CA GLY A 601 31.75 -31.67 15.98
C GLY A 601 30.31 -31.97 15.59
N ASN A 602 29.80 -33.16 15.93
CA ASN A 602 28.41 -33.54 15.61
C ASN A 602 27.39 -32.61 16.27
N ASP A 603 27.59 -32.27 17.54
CA ASP A 603 26.73 -31.31 18.23
C ASP A 603 27.31 -29.90 18.18
N VAL A 604 28.30 -29.56 19.03
CA VAL A 604 28.83 -28.19 19.14
C VAL A 604 30.29 -28.11 18.70
N TYR A 605 30.62 -27.08 17.91
CA TYR A 605 31.98 -26.70 17.53
C TYR A 605 32.31 -25.26 17.99
N ASN A 606 33.50 -25.06 18.57
CA ASN A 606 34.09 -23.78 19.03
C ASN A 606 33.38 -22.96 20.14
N GLY A 607 32.24 -23.38 20.65
CA GLY A 607 31.53 -22.62 21.68
C GLY A 607 32.20 -22.62 23.06
N LYS A 608 32.03 -21.53 23.82
CA LYS A 608 32.61 -21.35 25.16
C LYS A 608 31.58 -21.47 26.27
N ILE A 609 31.70 -22.52 27.08
CA ILE A 609 30.88 -22.80 28.27
C ILE A 609 31.74 -22.49 29.51
N TRP A 610 31.48 -21.37 30.19
CA TRP A 610 32.02 -21.15 31.54
C TRP A 610 31.19 -20.16 32.37
N LYS A 611 31.44 -20.21 33.68
CA LYS A 611 30.94 -19.36 34.76
C LYS A 611 31.43 -17.90 34.64
N CYS A 612 30.94 -17.13 33.65
CA CYS A 612 31.16 -15.67 33.57
C CYS A 612 30.39 -14.90 34.66
N LYS A 613 30.66 -15.20 35.94
CA LYS A 613 30.09 -14.47 37.09
C LYS A 613 31.04 -13.35 37.54
N HIS A 614 30.58 -12.11 37.35
CA HIS A 614 31.14 -10.85 37.86
C HIS A 614 32.57 -10.47 37.42
N ARG A 615 32.66 -9.37 36.66
CA ARG A 615 33.89 -8.60 36.37
C ARG A 615 34.78 -8.39 37.60
N TYR A 616 34.16 -8.10 38.74
CA TYR A 616 34.80 -7.83 40.03
C TYR A 616 35.57 -9.02 40.64
N LEU A 617 35.29 -10.26 40.24
CA LEU A 617 36.08 -11.42 40.68
C LEU A 617 37.41 -11.54 39.92
N PHE A 618 37.50 -11.07 38.68
CA PHE A 618 38.75 -11.13 37.90
C PHE A 618 39.75 -10.04 38.29
N GLU A 619 39.28 -8.88 38.74
CA GLU A 619 40.12 -7.79 39.24
C GLU A 619 40.67 -8.06 40.67
N SER A 620 39.96 -8.89 41.46
CA SER A 620 40.35 -9.22 42.84
C SER A 620 41.18 -10.51 42.99
N VAL A 621 41.33 -11.29 41.92
CA VAL A 621 42.28 -12.42 41.87
C VAL A 621 43.70 -11.86 41.66
N PRO A 622 44.68 -12.16 42.53
CA PRO A 622 46.07 -11.75 42.35
C PRO A 622 46.65 -12.21 41.00
N ASP A 623 47.55 -11.45 40.38
CA ASP A 623 48.08 -11.75 39.04
C ASP A 623 48.73 -13.15 38.92
N GLY A 624 49.41 -13.62 39.98
CA GLY A 624 49.96 -14.99 40.04
C GLY A 624 48.92 -16.13 40.11
N SER A 625 47.65 -15.79 40.31
CA SER A 625 46.50 -16.71 40.29
C SER A 625 45.56 -16.49 39.10
N LYS A 626 45.73 -15.40 38.32
CA LYS A 626 45.12 -15.27 36.98
C LYS A 626 45.71 -16.28 35.98
N THR A 627 46.87 -16.85 36.32
CA THR A 627 47.54 -17.96 35.63
C THR A 627 47.24 -19.34 36.25
N SER A 628 46.31 -19.44 37.21
CA SER A 628 45.76 -20.73 37.65
C SER A 628 45.31 -21.50 36.39
N PRO A 629 45.95 -22.64 36.05
CA PRO A 629 45.69 -23.29 34.79
C PRO A 629 44.22 -23.68 34.72
N PHE A 630 43.62 -23.54 33.53
CA PHE A 630 42.24 -23.93 33.20
C PHE A 630 41.73 -25.08 34.10
N ILE A 631 42.49 -26.18 34.19
CA ILE A 631 42.37 -27.38 35.03
C ILE A 631 41.90 -27.15 36.49
N GLU A 632 42.43 -26.17 37.23
CA GLU A 632 42.06 -25.96 38.65
C GLU A 632 40.63 -25.45 38.81
N ALA A 633 40.14 -24.63 37.88
CA ALA A 633 38.79 -24.07 37.93
C ALA A 633 37.70 -25.13 37.63
N ILE A 634 38.07 -26.24 37.00
CA ILE A 634 37.19 -27.32 36.49
C ILE A 634 37.13 -28.52 37.43
N ASN A 635 37.80 -28.43 38.57
CA ASN A 635 37.85 -29.47 39.57
C ASN A 635 36.43 -29.72 40.15
N CYS A 636 35.79 -30.81 39.71
CA CYS A 636 34.44 -31.21 40.10
C CYS A 636 34.39 -31.53 41.60
N SER A 637 35.51 -31.99 42.18
CA SER A 637 35.64 -32.32 43.61
C SER A 637 35.86 -31.11 44.53
N SER A 638 36.01 -29.89 44.00
CA SER A 638 36.09 -28.66 44.82
C SER A 638 35.09 -27.56 44.41
N SER A 639 34.30 -27.79 43.35
CA SER A 639 33.32 -26.84 42.83
C SER A 639 31.90 -27.32 43.11
N ILE A 640 31.30 -26.85 44.21
CA ILE A 640 29.88 -27.07 44.60
C ILE A 640 28.90 -26.82 43.42
N SER A 641 29.27 -25.97 42.48
CA SER A 641 28.50 -25.66 41.27
C SER A 641 28.56 -26.70 40.13
N LEU A 642 29.43 -27.72 40.23
CA LEU A 642 29.54 -28.83 39.28
C LEU A 642 29.03 -30.16 39.85
N GLU A 643 28.90 -30.26 41.17
CA GLU A 643 28.43 -31.43 41.93
C GLU A 643 26.99 -31.89 41.55
N GLY A 644 26.23 -31.02 40.87
CA GLY A 644 24.88 -31.31 40.36
C GLY A 644 24.76 -31.38 38.82
N PHE A 645 25.86 -31.41 38.06
CA PHE A 645 25.79 -31.57 36.61
C PHE A 645 25.67 -33.05 36.21
N PRO A 646 24.78 -33.42 35.27
CA PRO A 646 24.66 -34.80 34.82
C PRO A 646 25.92 -35.26 34.08
N THR A 647 26.38 -36.47 34.40
CA THR A 647 27.54 -37.11 33.77
C THR A 647 27.11 -38.15 32.72
N PRO A 648 27.77 -38.21 31.55
CA PRO A 648 28.77 -37.26 31.04
C PRO A 648 28.14 -35.94 30.57
N LEU A 649 28.86 -34.82 30.72
CA LEU A 649 28.38 -33.49 30.29
C LEU A 649 28.06 -33.40 28.78
N SER A 650 28.70 -34.23 27.94
CA SER A 650 28.28 -34.57 26.57
C SER A 650 29.19 -35.66 26.01
N SER A 651 28.66 -36.54 25.16
CA SER A 651 29.42 -37.52 24.37
C SER A 651 29.87 -37.00 22.98
N HIS A 652 29.50 -35.77 22.59
CA HIS A 652 29.44 -35.36 21.17
C HIS A 652 29.92 -33.92 20.84
N VAL A 653 30.47 -33.17 21.81
CA VAL A 653 31.08 -31.83 21.59
C VAL A 653 32.54 -31.95 21.14
N THR A 654 32.91 -31.37 19.99
CA THR A 654 34.27 -31.41 19.43
C THR A 654 34.57 -30.15 18.59
N SER A 655 35.80 -29.70 18.33
CA SER A 655 37.11 -30.26 18.68
C SER A 655 38.21 -29.22 18.99
N THR A 656 37.91 -27.90 19.04
CA THR A 656 38.82 -26.89 19.64
C THR A 656 38.29 -26.24 20.93
N PRO A 657 37.86 -27.02 21.94
CA PRO A 657 37.74 -26.49 23.28
C PRO A 657 39.15 -26.17 23.83
N ILE A 658 39.29 -25.09 24.61
CA ILE A 658 40.55 -24.83 25.34
C ILE A 658 40.80 -25.97 26.36
N GLY A 659 39.73 -26.62 26.81
CA GLY A 659 39.68 -28.06 27.10
C GLY A 659 38.24 -28.51 27.35
N VAL A 660 37.97 -29.81 27.18
CA VAL A 660 36.73 -30.46 27.65
C VAL A 660 37.09 -31.26 28.89
N CYS A 661 36.20 -31.23 29.87
CA CYS A 661 36.41 -31.84 31.16
C CYS A 661 35.15 -32.56 31.58
N LEU A 662 35.27 -33.86 31.78
CA LEU A 662 34.21 -34.72 32.25
C LEU A 662 34.37 -34.88 33.76
N CYS A 663 33.33 -34.60 34.53
CA CYS A 663 33.27 -35.15 35.89
C CYS A 663 33.13 -36.67 35.76
N THR A 664 33.97 -37.41 36.46
CA THR A 664 33.87 -38.87 36.59
C THR A 664 32.90 -39.23 37.71
N ASP A 665 32.43 -40.48 37.75
CA ASP A 665 31.52 -40.97 38.80
C ASP A 665 32.14 -40.91 40.21
N ASN A 666 33.45 -40.67 40.32
CA ASN A 666 34.19 -40.48 41.58
C ASN A 666 34.29 -39.00 42.00
N GLY A 667 33.59 -38.08 41.31
CA GLY A 667 33.61 -36.64 41.60
C GLY A 667 34.89 -35.91 41.16
N THR A 668 35.88 -36.62 40.59
CA THR A 668 37.10 -36.00 40.04
C THR A 668 36.90 -35.59 38.58
N THR A 669 37.70 -34.64 38.10
CA THR A 669 37.64 -34.19 36.71
C THR A 669 38.67 -34.90 35.85
N ASP A 670 38.21 -35.54 34.78
CA ASP A 670 39.08 -35.93 33.67
C ASP A 670 39.02 -34.87 32.55
N CYS A 671 40.11 -34.12 32.39
CA CYS A 671 40.34 -33.17 31.30
C CYS A 671 41.28 -33.71 30.21
N TYR A 672 41.68 -34.98 30.30
CA TYR A 672 42.60 -35.67 29.40
C TYR A 672 41.88 -36.63 28.43
N THR A 673 40.59 -36.88 28.61
CA THR A 673 39.72 -37.64 27.69
C THR A 673 39.50 -36.91 26.35
N ARG A 674 40.54 -36.87 25.52
CA ARG A 674 40.49 -36.39 24.13
C ARG A 674 39.93 -37.43 23.15
N SER A 675 39.17 -38.42 23.64
CA SER A 675 38.67 -39.55 22.84
C SER A 675 37.45 -39.19 21.98
N ILE A 676 37.67 -38.33 21.00
CA ILE A 676 36.89 -38.39 19.75
C ILE A 676 37.34 -39.67 19.06
N HIS A 677 36.42 -40.57 18.70
CA HIS A 677 36.79 -41.86 18.09
C HIS A 677 37.58 -41.68 16.79
N GLU A 678 38.89 -41.93 16.85
CA GLU A 678 39.85 -41.89 15.74
C GLU A 678 39.63 -43.02 14.70
N HIS A 679 38.50 -43.74 14.77
CA HIS A 679 38.25 -44.98 14.04
C HIS A 679 37.66 -44.80 12.63
N LEU A 680 37.23 -43.59 12.24
CA LEU A 680 36.65 -43.33 10.92
C LEU A 680 37.68 -42.92 9.84
N ASN A 681 38.92 -42.59 10.20
CA ASN A 681 39.97 -42.20 9.23
C ASN A 681 40.98 -43.32 8.87
N LYS A 682 40.71 -44.57 9.24
CA LYS A 682 41.55 -45.74 8.85
C LYS A 682 40.82 -46.81 8.02
N LEU A 683 39.54 -46.60 7.66
CA LEU A 683 38.75 -47.54 6.86
C LEU A 683 38.18 -46.91 5.57
N ARG A 684 39.03 -46.25 4.79
CA ARG A 684 38.80 -45.92 3.37
C ARG A 684 40.07 -45.36 2.70
N LEU A 685 41.01 -46.23 2.31
CA LEU A 685 42.03 -46.02 1.24
C LEU A 685 43.03 -47.19 1.14
N ALA A 686 42.54 -48.44 1.02
CA ALA A 686 43.39 -49.60 0.71
C ALA A 686 42.61 -50.82 0.18
N ASP A 687 41.73 -50.64 -0.83
CA ASP A 687 41.44 -51.72 -1.79
C ASP A 687 40.65 -51.19 -2.99
N CYS A 688 41.37 -50.96 -4.09
CA CYS A 688 40.78 -50.92 -5.44
C CYS A 688 41.89 -51.29 -6.45
N LYS A 689 42.07 -52.60 -6.66
CA LYS A 689 42.94 -53.13 -7.72
C LYS A 689 42.28 -52.94 -9.09
N CYS A 690 43.01 -52.38 -10.05
CA CYS A 690 43.04 -52.81 -11.46
C CYS A 690 44.42 -52.40 -12.03
N LEU A 691 45.34 -53.33 -12.29
CA LEU A 691 45.48 -54.21 -13.48
C LEU A 691 46.15 -53.51 -14.68
N ASN A 692 47.43 -53.86 -14.90
CA ASN A 692 48.22 -53.96 -16.13
C ASN A 692 48.10 -52.91 -17.27
N ILE A 693 49.25 -52.52 -17.84
CA ILE A 693 49.73 -52.97 -19.16
C ILE A 693 51.19 -52.50 -19.39
N HIS A 694 52.01 -53.43 -19.91
CA HIS A 694 53.42 -53.34 -20.35
C HIS A 694 54.50 -52.92 -19.33
#